data_AF-A0A4Y7R5J3-F1
#
_entry.id   AF-A0A4Y7R5J3-F1
#
_cell.length_a   1.000
_cell.length_b   1.000
_cell.length_c   1.000
_cell.angle_alpha   90.00
_cell.angle_beta   90.00
_cell.angle_gamma   90.00
#
_symmetry.space_group_name_H-M   'P 1'
#
loop_
_entity.id
_entity.type
_entity.pdbx_description
1 polymer ?
#
loop_
_entity_poly.entity_id
_entity_poly.type
_entity_poly.pdbx_seq_one_letter_code
_entity_poly.pdbx_strand_id
1 'polypeptide(L)'
;FRISDISSVNWKTTFSHLGSNKDDLSDAEGLWIRDDGWKSTEISIDVPFHNQTKDPGLKPYHVGTFKHRSVVSIIREKLSSDTESRYFHYYPYKSHWRRSPDSPEVELYGELYSSQAFRDAHEEIQRKPVTKANEGMERVVVALMFWSDETHLTAFGGASLWPCYMFFGNESKHLRGEPSKHLGYHVAYFLKLPDRFNDHMKERNKGKLPTDDLFRYCKKELFHAQWSVLLSRDLKDAMRNGMVIVCPDGQQRCFYPRIMTYSADYPEKARIYGLRSNGTTPCHRCLTSKTELCYLGGPIDTKRIASKRIGPQESAEVEKAREAIRSGYSVKSKHVEDVLQSQSLAPLQTAFSRCGVPVDMADALVVDILHEFEIGVWKTLYIHLIRMLESLTGRETTSLVAELDSRYRAVPPYGHDTIRKFPLNASEMKRKAARDYEDLLQCSIPAFDKLLPPEHNSRLMSLLYVCLQWHALAKLSLHNDFTLELLGYTTVQLGAHMRRFYRDTCSKIPTKESKREAEARASRESKAGKGLVNSGRKPVSLRIFTIKFHYLGDYASVIRRLGTTDSYSSQTGELYHREPKSWYPWTDRKEYEDQISQIERRRSRLSDIRAGIQMRATSLKGQPSQPGGGIPMEIISPEQRYLIGEDQNSPISLNAFLERSDMMHRDSYTIVSGFISKMKEHLLPRVLEALGHAESPVDKDAWKHVTLQHNRLFNHRILRLNHTTYDLRRQDDVIHVDTPRCNVMLLNPFFCKETWKSQPPYRYAKVLGVFHANVSFIGELHGSPRCDTAPAYHRLNFVWVQWYSCHAAGGEFEPDHVTLRPVDSPDSLAFLDPLEIIRAAHLIPQFSLGKIASPPPKSRLVNTQPWSLWKAYYVNRFVDRDMFMRHQYGMSVGH
;
A
#
# COMPACT_ATOMS: atom_id res chain seq x y z
N PHE A 1 -28.08 -35.65 10.51
CA PHE A 1 -27.27 -36.19 11.62
C PHE A 1 -28.17 -36.40 12.82
N ARG A 2 -28.12 -37.59 13.44
CA ARG A 2 -28.71 -37.85 14.76
C ARG A 2 -27.71 -37.41 15.84
N ILE A 3 -28.18 -37.05 17.04
CA ILE A 3 -27.30 -36.65 18.16
C ILE A 3 -26.29 -37.76 18.49
N SER A 4 -26.71 -39.02 18.37
CA SER A 4 -25.85 -40.21 18.51
C SER A 4 -24.60 -40.14 17.65
N ASP A 5 -24.74 -39.65 16.42
CA ASP A 5 -23.66 -39.59 15.42
C ASP A 5 -22.61 -38.53 15.79
N ILE A 6 -22.97 -37.52 16.59
CA ILE A 6 -22.06 -36.46 17.06
C ILE A 6 -21.39 -36.88 18.37
N SER A 7 -22.15 -37.54 19.26
CA SER A 7 -21.65 -37.99 20.56
C SER A 7 -20.67 -39.16 20.49
N SER A 8 -20.74 -39.99 19.44
CA SER A 8 -19.82 -41.12 19.24
C SER A 8 -18.51 -40.74 18.55
N VAL A 9 -18.39 -39.51 18.02
CA VAL A 9 -17.20 -39.05 17.32
C VAL A 9 -16.12 -38.66 18.33
N ASN A 10 -14.94 -39.26 18.19
CA ASN A 10 -13.76 -38.85 18.95
C ASN A 10 -13.19 -37.54 18.38
N TRP A 11 -13.76 -36.42 18.83
CA TRP A 11 -13.36 -35.08 18.37
C TRP A 11 -11.89 -34.77 18.59
N LYS A 12 -11.25 -35.34 19.63
CA LYS A 12 -9.82 -35.16 19.89
C LYS A 12 -8.98 -35.81 18.78
N THR A 13 -9.29 -37.05 18.43
CA THR A 13 -8.65 -37.77 17.32
C THR A 13 -8.93 -37.10 15.98
N THR A 14 -10.18 -36.71 15.71
CA THR A 14 -10.54 -36.00 14.48
C THR A 14 -9.77 -34.68 14.35
N PHE A 15 -9.65 -33.90 15.43
CA PHE A 15 -8.88 -32.66 15.43
C PHE A 15 -7.38 -32.90 15.23
N SER A 16 -6.84 -34.01 15.75
CA SER A 16 -5.47 -34.45 15.47
C SER A 16 -5.29 -34.76 13.98
N HIS A 17 -6.15 -35.60 13.41
CA HIS A 17 -6.08 -36.03 12.00
C HIS A 17 -6.17 -34.85 11.03
N LEU A 18 -6.97 -33.82 11.36
CA LEU A 18 -7.05 -32.58 10.56
C LEU A 18 -5.68 -31.88 10.41
N GLY A 19 -4.73 -32.07 11.34
CA GLY A 19 -3.40 -31.48 11.28
C GLY A 19 -2.28 -32.44 10.81
N SER A 20 -2.56 -33.73 10.74
CA SER A 20 -1.59 -34.78 10.37
C SER A 20 -1.39 -34.87 8.86
N ASN A 21 -0.24 -35.36 8.41
CA ASN A 21 -0.08 -35.78 7.02
C ASN A 21 -0.82 -37.09 6.78
N LYS A 22 -1.08 -37.40 5.51
CA LYS A 22 -1.64 -38.70 5.13
C LYS A 22 -0.75 -39.86 5.59
N ASP A 23 0.57 -39.69 5.44
CA ASP A 23 1.57 -40.70 5.80
C ASP A 23 1.73 -40.88 7.33
N ASP A 24 1.17 -39.98 8.14
CA ASP A 24 1.18 -40.08 9.61
C ASP A 24 0.01 -40.92 10.15
N LEU A 25 -0.94 -41.31 9.28
CA LEU A 25 -2.19 -42.00 9.64
C LEU A 25 -2.24 -43.39 9.00
N SER A 26 -3.11 -44.26 9.50
CA SER A 26 -3.41 -45.52 8.81
C SER A 26 -4.06 -45.25 7.44
N ASP A 27 -3.91 -46.17 6.47
CA ASP A 27 -4.51 -46.02 5.14
C ASP A 27 -6.01 -45.69 5.21
N ALA A 28 -6.74 -46.35 6.11
CA ALA A 28 -8.16 -46.12 6.35
C ALA A 28 -8.47 -44.69 6.83
N GLU A 29 -7.65 -44.15 7.74
CA GLU A 29 -7.86 -42.84 8.36
C GLU A 29 -7.35 -41.69 7.50
N GLY A 30 -6.34 -41.92 6.66
CA GLY A 30 -5.73 -40.94 5.77
C GLY A 30 -6.39 -40.80 4.40
N LEU A 31 -7.29 -41.71 4.01
CA LEU A 31 -7.92 -41.76 2.67
C LEU A 31 -8.63 -40.46 2.24
N TRP A 32 -9.17 -39.69 3.20
CA TRP A 32 -9.87 -38.44 2.90
C TRP A 32 -8.92 -37.25 2.65
N ILE A 33 -7.65 -37.37 3.06
CA ILE A 33 -6.62 -36.34 2.87
C ILE A 33 -6.13 -36.40 1.42
N ARG A 34 -6.34 -35.30 0.69
CA ARG A 34 -5.97 -35.16 -0.72
C ARG A 34 -4.72 -34.31 -0.94
N ASP A 35 -4.32 -33.56 0.07
CA ASP A 35 -3.10 -32.75 0.07
C ASP A 35 -1.85 -33.53 0.51
N ASP A 36 -0.68 -33.04 0.11
CA ASP A 36 0.62 -33.63 0.47
C ASP A 36 1.11 -33.20 1.87
N GLY A 37 0.35 -32.37 2.57
CA GLY A 37 0.71 -31.88 3.90
C GLY A 37 2.03 -31.09 3.95
N TRP A 38 2.68 -31.12 5.12
CA TRP A 38 4.00 -30.52 5.36
C TRP A 38 5.07 -31.61 5.46
N LYS A 39 6.18 -31.43 4.74
CA LYS A 39 7.33 -32.33 4.71
C LYS A 39 8.45 -31.81 5.62
N SER A 40 9.24 -32.75 6.12
CA SER A 40 10.42 -32.50 6.95
C SER A 40 11.66 -32.96 6.18
N THR A 41 12.71 -32.14 6.14
CA THR A 41 13.96 -32.50 5.46
C THR A 41 15.16 -32.05 6.28
N GLU A 42 16.07 -32.97 6.59
CA GLU A 42 17.29 -32.62 7.30
C GLU A 42 18.22 -31.78 6.42
N ILE A 43 18.66 -30.63 6.95
CA ILE A 43 19.54 -29.71 6.25
C ILE A 43 20.94 -29.76 6.85
N SER A 44 21.92 -29.93 5.97
CA SER A 44 23.34 -29.82 6.28
C SER A 44 24.00 -28.81 5.34
N ILE A 45 25.03 -28.13 5.83
CA ILE A 45 25.86 -27.20 5.04
C ILE A 45 27.33 -27.58 5.15
N ASP A 46 28.10 -27.28 4.10
CA ASP A 46 29.54 -27.45 4.11
C ASP A 46 30.22 -26.21 4.69
N VAL A 47 30.92 -26.39 5.80
CA VAL A 47 31.66 -25.32 6.49
C VAL A 47 33.12 -25.36 6.06
N PRO A 48 33.66 -24.29 5.42
CA PRO A 48 35.04 -24.28 4.97
C PRO A 48 36.03 -23.92 6.08
N PHE A 49 37.04 -24.76 6.23
CA PHE A 49 38.18 -24.58 7.12
C PHE A 49 39.47 -24.45 6.31
N HIS A 50 40.14 -23.30 6.40
CA HIS A 50 41.34 -23.01 5.61
C HIS A 50 42.59 -23.74 6.14
N ASN A 51 43.64 -23.83 5.32
CA ASN A 51 44.86 -24.60 5.60
C ASN A 51 45.61 -24.25 6.90
N GLN A 52 45.34 -23.09 7.49
CA GLN A 52 45.94 -22.67 8.76
C GLN A 52 45.06 -23.02 9.99
N THR A 53 43.88 -23.61 9.77
CA THR A 53 43.00 -24.08 10.85
C THR A 53 43.28 -25.54 11.19
N LYS A 54 42.90 -25.95 12.40
CA LYS A 54 42.96 -27.36 12.81
C LYS A 54 41.94 -28.16 11.99
N ASP A 55 42.41 -29.25 11.36
CA ASP A 55 41.60 -30.12 10.50
C ASP A 55 40.94 -29.35 9.33
N PRO A 56 41.74 -28.96 8.31
CA PRO A 56 41.27 -28.16 7.17
C PRO A 56 40.32 -28.94 6.24
N GLY A 57 39.71 -28.22 5.31
CA GLY A 57 38.77 -28.75 4.31
C GLY A 57 37.31 -28.35 4.56
N LEU A 58 36.42 -28.89 3.73
CA LEU A 58 34.97 -28.73 3.90
C LEU A 58 34.47 -29.77 4.92
N LYS A 59 33.76 -29.31 5.95
CA LYS A 59 33.16 -30.20 6.95
C LYS A 59 31.65 -30.02 6.95
N PRO A 60 30.87 -31.11 6.80
CA PRO A 60 29.43 -31.01 6.87
C PRO A 60 29.01 -30.66 8.30
N TYR A 61 28.12 -29.70 8.43
CA TYR A 61 27.48 -29.34 9.69
C TYR A 61 25.98 -29.53 9.55
N HIS A 62 25.41 -30.37 10.42
CA HIS A 62 23.99 -30.61 10.48
C HIS A 62 23.27 -29.47 11.21
N VAL A 63 22.39 -28.75 10.50
CA VAL A 63 21.73 -27.54 11.01
C VAL A 63 20.44 -27.88 11.72
N GLY A 64 19.60 -28.74 11.14
CA GLY A 64 18.32 -29.19 11.72
C GLY A 64 17.30 -29.59 10.65
N THR A 65 16.06 -29.80 11.10
CA THR A 65 14.95 -30.27 10.27
C THR A 65 14.17 -29.12 9.66
N PHE A 66 14.23 -28.96 8.34
CA PHE A 66 13.53 -27.92 7.59
C PHE A 66 12.10 -28.34 7.25
N LYS A 67 11.14 -27.47 7.56
CA LYS A 67 9.70 -27.69 7.29
C LYS A 67 9.27 -26.97 6.03
N HIS A 68 8.70 -27.71 5.09
CA HIS A 68 8.28 -27.17 3.80
C HIS A 68 7.11 -27.93 3.17
N ARG A 69 6.48 -27.30 2.18
CA ARG A 69 5.45 -27.90 1.33
C ARG A 69 5.95 -27.98 -0.11
N SER A 70 5.50 -29.00 -0.82
CA SER A 70 5.74 -29.12 -2.26
C SER A 70 4.99 -28.03 -3.03
N VAL A 71 5.72 -27.18 -3.75
CA VAL A 71 5.14 -26.14 -4.62
C VAL A 71 4.20 -26.76 -5.66
N VAL A 72 4.59 -27.89 -6.25
CA VAL A 72 3.76 -28.63 -7.23
C VAL A 72 2.44 -29.09 -6.62
N SER A 73 2.48 -29.50 -5.35
CA SER A 73 1.28 -29.99 -4.65
C SER A 73 0.34 -28.84 -4.31
N ILE A 74 0.88 -27.68 -3.90
CA ILE A 74 0.07 -26.44 -3.74
C ILE A 74 -0.58 -26.03 -5.07
N ILE A 75 0.15 -26.08 -6.18
CA ILE A 75 -0.40 -25.80 -7.52
C ILE A 75 -1.55 -26.75 -7.85
N ARG A 76 -1.39 -28.05 -7.57
CA ARG A 76 -2.43 -29.05 -7.80
C ARG A 76 -3.66 -28.81 -6.93
N GLU A 77 -3.46 -28.53 -5.64
CA GLU A 77 -4.55 -28.20 -4.69
C GLU A 77 -5.37 -27.01 -5.21
N LYS A 78 -4.70 -25.91 -5.58
CA LYS A 78 -5.30 -24.70 -6.13
C LYS A 78 -6.15 -24.98 -7.37
N LEU A 79 -5.53 -25.65 -8.35
CA LEU A 79 -6.11 -25.81 -9.69
C LEU A 79 -7.12 -26.95 -9.78
N SER A 80 -7.20 -27.82 -8.76
CA SER A 80 -8.23 -28.88 -8.68
C SER A 80 -9.44 -28.46 -7.84
N SER A 81 -9.38 -27.30 -7.17
CA SER A 81 -10.42 -26.81 -6.26
C SER A 81 -11.39 -25.86 -6.97
N ASP A 82 -12.67 -26.22 -7.00
CA ASP A 82 -13.74 -25.43 -7.64
C ASP A 82 -13.91 -24.04 -6.99
N THR A 83 -13.65 -23.92 -5.69
CA THR A 83 -13.68 -22.63 -4.99
C THR A 83 -12.45 -21.79 -5.22
N GLU A 84 -11.26 -22.41 -5.25
CA GLU A 84 -10.00 -21.66 -5.31
C GLU A 84 -9.60 -21.28 -6.74
N SER A 85 -10.02 -22.03 -7.77
CA SER A 85 -9.67 -21.73 -9.16
C SER A 85 -10.60 -20.72 -9.84
N ARG A 86 -11.72 -20.36 -9.22
CA ARG A 86 -12.78 -19.51 -9.83
C ARG A 86 -12.27 -18.17 -10.38
N TYR A 87 -11.27 -17.57 -9.74
CA TYR A 87 -10.70 -16.27 -10.12
C TYR A 87 -9.32 -16.38 -10.79
N PHE A 88 -8.94 -17.58 -11.22
CA PHE A 88 -7.65 -17.85 -11.83
C PHE A 88 -7.68 -17.51 -13.33
N HIS A 89 -6.83 -16.57 -13.77
CA HIS A 89 -6.69 -16.25 -15.18
C HIS A 89 -5.71 -17.22 -15.87
N TYR A 90 -6.22 -17.97 -16.84
CA TYR A 90 -5.42 -18.90 -17.65
C TYR A 90 -4.66 -18.21 -18.79
N TYR A 91 -5.24 -17.15 -19.36
CA TYR A 91 -4.72 -16.48 -20.55
C TYR A 91 -4.38 -15.02 -20.26
N PRO A 92 -3.25 -14.53 -20.80
CA PRO A 92 -2.97 -13.11 -20.73
C PRO A 92 -3.77 -12.32 -21.76
N TYR A 93 -3.86 -11.02 -21.52
CA TYR A 93 -4.43 -10.07 -22.47
C TYR A 93 -3.70 -8.72 -22.38
N LYS A 94 -3.91 -7.88 -23.40
CA LYS A 94 -3.54 -6.46 -23.38
C LYS A 94 -4.79 -5.63 -23.12
N SER A 95 -4.65 -4.60 -22.31
CA SER A 95 -5.70 -3.61 -22.10
C SER A 95 -5.22 -2.28 -22.64
N HIS A 96 -6.08 -1.59 -23.37
CA HIS A 96 -5.79 -0.27 -23.89
C HIS A 96 -6.89 0.70 -23.48
N TRP A 97 -6.54 1.98 -23.44
CA TRP A 97 -7.48 3.05 -23.16
C TRP A 97 -7.31 4.17 -24.17
N ARG A 98 -8.44 4.70 -24.63
CA ARG A 98 -8.52 5.87 -25.48
C ARG A 98 -9.53 6.84 -24.87
N ARG A 99 -9.06 8.02 -24.49
CA ARG A 99 -9.88 9.02 -23.79
C ARG A 99 -11.01 9.61 -24.65
N SER A 100 -10.68 9.96 -25.89
CA SER A 100 -11.60 10.48 -26.91
C SER A 100 -11.19 9.92 -28.28
N PRO A 101 -12.05 9.94 -29.29
CA PRO A 101 -11.69 9.47 -30.64
C PRO A 101 -10.39 10.05 -31.20
N ASP A 102 -10.08 11.32 -30.86
CA ASP A 102 -8.88 12.04 -31.29
C ASP A 102 -7.66 11.87 -30.37
N SER A 103 -7.83 11.21 -29.21
CA SER A 103 -6.73 10.96 -28.28
C SER A 103 -5.93 9.74 -28.72
N PRO A 104 -4.60 9.71 -28.47
CA PRO A 104 -3.83 8.50 -28.70
C PRO A 104 -4.31 7.36 -27.80
N GLU A 105 -4.24 6.15 -28.33
CA GLU A 105 -4.48 4.93 -27.57
C GLU A 105 -3.22 4.58 -26.77
N VAL A 106 -3.39 4.26 -25.49
CA VAL A 106 -2.30 3.93 -24.56
C VAL A 106 -2.53 2.58 -23.91
N GLU A 107 -1.47 1.86 -23.60
CA GLU A 107 -1.55 0.58 -22.88
C GLU A 107 -1.83 0.81 -21.39
N LEU A 108 -2.62 -0.09 -20.78
CA LEU A 108 -2.88 -0.11 -19.35
C LEU A 108 -2.03 -1.18 -18.65
N TYR A 109 -1.37 -0.77 -17.56
CA TYR A 109 -0.52 -1.59 -16.71
C TYR A 109 -1.14 -1.70 -15.33
N GLY A 110 -1.62 -2.90 -14.97
CA GLY A 110 -2.39 -3.14 -13.75
C GLY A 110 -1.99 -4.44 -13.07
N GLU A 111 -2.42 -5.55 -13.64
CA GLU A 111 -2.31 -6.88 -13.04
C GLU A 111 -1.12 -7.65 -13.62
N LEU A 112 -0.58 -8.61 -12.86
CA LEU A 112 0.54 -9.42 -13.34
C LEU A 112 0.13 -10.32 -14.52
N TYR A 113 -1.07 -10.91 -14.48
CA TYR A 113 -1.57 -11.75 -15.58
C TYR A 113 -1.89 -10.99 -16.87
N SER A 114 -2.00 -9.66 -16.82
CA SER A 114 -2.11 -8.79 -17.99
C SER A 114 -0.80 -8.07 -18.31
N SER A 115 0.31 -8.46 -17.70
CA SER A 115 1.61 -7.78 -17.86
C SER A 115 2.40 -8.27 -19.08
N GLN A 116 3.40 -7.50 -19.49
CA GLN A 116 4.30 -7.91 -20.57
C GLN A 116 5.05 -9.20 -20.22
N ALA A 117 5.59 -9.32 -19.01
CA ALA A 117 6.32 -10.53 -18.61
C ALA A 117 5.46 -11.80 -18.64
N PHE A 118 4.18 -11.71 -18.27
CA PHE A 118 3.29 -12.86 -18.34
C PHE A 118 3.01 -13.24 -19.79
N ARG A 119 2.81 -12.25 -20.68
CA ARG A 119 2.67 -12.49 -22.13
C ARG A 119 3.92 -13.14 -22.71
N ASP A 120 5.11 -12.63 -22.38
CA ASP A 120 6.38 -13.20 -22.84
C ASP A 120 6.53 -14.66 -22.39
N ALA A 121 6.23 -14.95 -21.11
CA ALA A 121 6.26 -16.31 -20.59
C ALA A 121 5.22 -17.22 -21.28
N HIS A 122 4.02 -16.70 -21.54
CA HIS A 122 2.98 -17.43 -22.25
C HIS A 122 3.41 -17.77 -23.68
N GLU A 123 3.94 -16.80 -24.42
CA GLU A 123 4.48 -17.01 -25.77
C GLU A 123 5.66 -17.98 -25.81
N GLU A 124 6.58 -17.90 -24.84
CA GLU A 124 7.69 -18.86 -24.70
C GLU A 124 7.16 -20.30 -24.61
N ILE A 125 6.14 -20.53 -23.79
CA ILE A 125 5.51 -21.84 -23.65
C ILE A 125 4.78 -22.24 -24.93
N GLN A 126 4.09 -21.32 -25.61
CA GLN A 126 3.43 -21.65 -26.87
C GLN A 126 4.40 -22.07 -27.97
N ARG A 127 5.63 -21.52 -27.97
CA ARG A 127 6.69 -21.88 -28.92
C ARG A 127 7.37 -23.22 -28.63
N LYS A 128 7.17 -23.82 -27.44
CA LYS A 128 7.76 -25.14 -27.13
C LYS A 128 7.15 -26.23 -28.00
N PRO A 129 7.92 -27.27 -28.37
CA PRO A 129 7.38 -28.46 -29.04
C PRO A 129 6.28 -29.11 -28.20
N VAL A 130 5.23 -29.58 -28.87
CA VAL A 130 4.20 -30.42 -28.25
C VAL A 130 4.83 -31.79 -27.93
N THR A 131 4.52 -32.31 -26.74
CA THR A 131 4.92 -33.63 -26.29
C THR A 131 3.71 -34.56 -26.33
N LYS A 132 3.94 -35.88 -26.38
CA LYS A 132 2.84 -36.86 -26.26
C LYS A 132 1.99 -36.67 -25.00
N ALA A 133 2.58 -36.12 -23.93
CA ALA A 133 1.90 -35.93 -22.65
C ALA A 133 0.95 -34.71 -22.63
N ASN A 134 1.12 -33.74 -23.55
CA ASN A 134 0.31 -32.52 -23.59
C ASN A 134 -0.32 -32.26 -24.97
N GLU A 135 -0.35 -33.28 -25.82
CA GLU A 135 -0.96 -33.20 -27.14
C GLU A 135 -2.46 -32.91 -27.03
N GLY A 136 -2.93 -31.90 -27.78
CA GLY A 136 -4.31 -31.44 -27.73
C GLY A 136 -4.70 -30.67 -26.45
N MET A 137 -3.78 -30.43 -25.52
CA MET A 137 -4.06 -29.72 -24.26
C MET A 137 -3.70 -28.24 -24.34
N GLU A 138 -4.50 -27.41 -23.66
CA GLU A 138 -4.15 -26.00 -23.44
C GLU A 138 -2.89 -25.91 -22.57
N ARG A 139 -1.95 -25.05 -22.97
CA ARG A 139 -0.69 -24.82 -22.24
C ARG A 139 -0.76 -23.49 -21.51
N VAL A 140 -0.68 -23.52 -20.18
CA VAL A 140 -0.99 -22.38 -19.32
C VAL A 140 0.21 -22.02 -18.43
N VAL A 141 0.48 -20.73 -18.26
CA VAL A 141 1.46 -20.22 -17.29
C VAL A 141 0.85 -20.22 -15.89
N VAL A 142 1.59 -20.76 -14.92
CA VAL A 142 1.32 -20.56 -13.49
C VAL A 142 2.35 -19.58 -12.94
N ALA A 143 1.94 -18.33 -12.74
CA ALA A 143 2.81 -17.28 -12.24
C ALA A 143 3.00 -17.42 -10.73
N LEU A 144 4.19 -17.83 -10.30
CA LEU A 144 4.57 -17.96 -8.89
C LEU A 144 5.20 -16.65 -8.40
N MET A 145 4.73 -16.17 -7.26
CA MET A 145 5.22 -14.97 -6.60
C MET A 145 5.62 -15.30 -5.17
N PHE A 146 6.91 -15.22 -4.88
CA PHE A 146 7.47 -15.55 -3.57
C PHE A 146 7.71 -14.32 -2.71
N TRP A 147 7.61 -14.52 -1.41
CA TRP A 147 8.00 -13.55 -0.41
C TRP A 147 8.55 -14.26 0.81
N SER A 148 9.62 -13.74 1.40
CA SER A 148 10.15 -14.27 2.65
C SER A 148 10.76 -13.17 3.50
N ASP A 149 10.37 -13.11 4.76
CA ASP A 149 10.97 -12.21 5.75
C ASP A 149 10.88 -12.83 7.15
N GLU A 150 11.81 -12.46 8.01
CA GLU A 150 11.84 -12.91 9.40
C GLU A 150 10.83 -12.10 10.24
N THR A 151 10.05 -12.80 11.07
CA THR A 151 9.07 -12.15 11.95
C THR A 151 9.20 -12.61 13.39
N HIS A 152 9.10 -11.67 14.33
CA HIS A 152 8.98 -11.98 15.74
C HIS A 152 7.55 -12.40 16.07
N LEU A 153 7.39 -13.55 16.75
CA LEU A 153 6.08 -14.09 17.13
C LEU A 153 5.51 -13.43 18.38
N THR A 154 6.36 -12.80 19.18
CA THR A 154 6.00 -12.14 20.44
C THR A 154 6.57 -10.74 20.52
N ALA A 155 5.87 -9.83 21.21
CA ALA A 155 6.39 -8.50 21.53
C ALA A 155 7.55 -8.55 22.55
N PHE A 156 7.59 -9.58 23.39
CA PHE A 156 8.62 -9.84 24.40
C PHE A 156 9.08 -11.29 24.30
N GLY A 157 10.39 -11.52 24.16
CA GLY A 157 10.98 -12.86 23.99
C GLY A 157 11.79 -13.00 22.70
N GLY A 158 12.50 -14.12 22.56
CA GLY A 158 13.35 -14.43 21.39
C GLY A 158 12.65 -15.22 20.27
N ALA A 159 11.36 -15.57 20.44
CA ALA A 159 10.63 -16.41 19.49
C ALA A 159 10.42 -15.69 18.15
N SER A 160 10.81 -16.36 17.07
CA SER A 160 10.76 -15.82 15.71
C SER A 160 10.51 -16.93 14.69
N LEU A 161 9.83 -16.60 13.60
CA LEU A 161 9.60 -17.49 12.48
C LEU A 161 10.12 -16.82 11.21
N TRP A 162 10.70 -17.58 10.29
CA TRP A 162 11.10 -17.09 8.98
C TRP A 162 10.27 -17.77 7.89
N PRO A 163 9.02 -17.33 7.67
CA PRO A 163 8.16 -17.94 6.67
C PRO A 163 8.55 -17.56 5.24
N CYS A 164 8.33 -18.50 4.33
CA CYS A 164 8.24 -18.27 2.89
C CYS A 164 6.77 -18.39 2.46
N TYR A 165 6.23 -17.32 1.90
CA TYR A 165 4.89 -17.29 1.33
C TYR A 165 4.95 -17.35 -0.20
N MET A 166 3.92 -17.95 -0.80
CA MET A 166 3.73 -18.01 -2.24
C MET A 166 2.32 -17.56 -2.61
N PHE A 167 2.23 -16.78 -3.68
CA PHE A 167 0.98 -16.29 -4.26
C PHE A 167 0.94 -16.62 -5.76
N PHE A 168 -0.27 -16.66 -6.32
CA PHE A 168 -0.48 -16.84 -7.75
C PHE A 168 -0.66 -15.50 -8.45
N GLY A 169 0.21 -15.20 -9.42
CA GLY A 169 0.14 -14.04 -10.31
C GLY A 169 -1.05 -14.04 -11.27
N ASN A 170 -1.73 -15.18 -11.38
CA ASN A 170 -2.94 -15.40 -12.16
C ASN A 170 -4.20 -14.80 -11.51
N GLU A 171 -4.11 -14.39 -10.25
CA GLU A 171 -5.23 -13.83 -9.48
C GLU A 171 -5.07 -12.33 -9.28
N SER A 172 -6.19 -11.61 -9.22
CA SER A 172 -6.17 -10.16 -9.01
C SER A 172 -5.45 -9.79 -7.71
N LYS A 173 -4.57 -8.79 -7.79
CA LYS A 173 -3.88 -8.23 -6.61
C LYS A 173 -4.84 -7.75 -5.53
N HIS A 174 -6.05 -7.33 -5.88
CA HIS A 174 -7.06 -6.88 -4.90
C HIS A 174 -7.53 -8.04 -4.03
N LEU A 175 -7.83 -9.20 -4.63
CA LEU A 175 -8.20 -10.40 -3.88
C LEU A 175 -7.03 -10.91 -3.03
N ARG A 176 -5.80 -10.86 -3.56
CA ARG A 176 -4.60 -11.29 -2.82
C ARG A 176 -4.26 -10.38 -1.66
N GLY A 177 -4.57 -9.10 -1.79
CA GLY A 177 -4.45 -8.10 -0.73
C GLY A 177 -5.47 -8.25 0.41
N GLU A 178 -6.47 -9.12 0.27
CA GLU A 178 -7.46 -9.44 1.31
C GLU A 178 -7.11 -10.78 1.99
N PRO A 179 -6.51 -10.79 3.21
CA PRO A 179 -6.13 -12.04 3.88
C PRO A 179 -7.32 -12.97 4.16
N SER A 180 -8.54 -12.43 4.24
CA SER A 180 -9.79 -13.20 4.38
C SER A 180 -10.11 -14.07 3.17
N LYS A 181 -9.48 -13.83 2.01
CA LYS A 181 -9.60 -14.66 0.80
C LYS A 181 -8.66 -15.87 0.81
N HIS A 182 -7.73 -15.94 1.76
CA HIS A 182 -6.80 -17.08 1.94
C HIS A 182 -5.99 -17.44 0.68
N LEU A 183 -5.53 -16.43 -0.08
CA LEU A 183 -4.80 -16.62 -1.35
C LEU A 183 -3.26 -16.65 -1.19
N GLY A 184 -2.76 -16.53 0.03
CA GLY A 184 -1.33 -16.63 0.36
C GLY A 184 -1.03 -17.97 1.00
N TYR A 185 -0.14 -18.73 0.39
CA TYR A 185 0.21 -20.08 0.82
C TYR A 185 1.53 -20.07 1.59
N HIS A 186 1.54 -20.68 2.78
CA HIS A 186 2.78 -20.95 3.52
C HIS A 186 3.50 -22.11 2.84
N VAL A 187 4.71 -21.87 2.35
CA VAL A 187 5.50 -22.87 1.62
C VAL A 187 6.63 -23.43 2.47
N ALA A 188 7.22 -22.63 3.35
CA ALA A 188 8.34 -23.08 4.17
C ALA A 188 8.52 -22.25 5.43
N TYR A 189 9.18 -22.84 6.43
CA TYR A 189 9.72 -22.14 7.60
C TYR A 189 11.24 -22.30 7.61
N PHE A 190 11.95 -21.25 7.17
CA PHE A 190 13.40 -21.27 7.05
C PHE A 190 14.10 -21.37 8.41
N LEU A 191 15.02 -22.31 8.51
CA LEU A 191 15.96 -22.49 9.59
C LEU A 191 16.99 -21.35 9.62
N LYS A 192 17.39 -21.02 10.83
CA LYS A 192 18.54 -20.16 11.13
C LYS A 192 19.70 -21.03 11.59
N LEU A 193 20.92 -20.47 11.51
CA LEU A 193 22.04 -21.09 12.21
C LEU A 193 21.74 -21.10 13.71
N PRO A 194 21.66 -22.27 14.35
CA PRO A 194 21.27 -22.37 15.74
C PRO A 194 22.42 -21.94 16.66
N ASP A 195 22.12 -21.57 17.90
CA ASP A 195 23.16 -21.13 18.85
C ASP A 195 24.20 -22.23 19.13
N ARG A 196 23.79 -23.51 19.07
CA ARG A 196 24.70 -24.67 19.15
C ARG A 196 25.80 -24.67 18.06
N PHE A 197 25.63 -23.94 16.97
CA PHE A 197 26.69 -23.75 15.98
C PHE A 197 27.85 -22.93 16.56
N ASN A 198 27.56 -21.94 17.42
CA ASN A 198 28.60 -21.18 18.11
C ASN A 198 29.40 -22.08 19.05
N ASP A 199 28.72 -22.97 19.78
CA ASP A 199 29.35 -23.93 20.68
C ASP A 199 30.25 -24.91 19.90
N HIS A 200 29.73 -25.47 18.80
CA HIS A 200 30.51 -26.32 17.90
C HIS A 200 31.78 -25.63 17.39
N MET A 201 31.66 -24.37 16.95
CA MET A 201 32.81 -23.61 16.45
C MET A 201 33.78 -23.23 17.57
N LYS A 202 33.28 -22.92 18.77
CA LYS A 202 34.08 -22.64 19.97
C LYS A 202 34.89 -23.86 20.40
N GLU A 203 34.26 -25.03 20.49
CA GLU A 203 34.92 -26.29 20.83
C GLU A 203 36.03 -26.63 19.82
N ARG A 204 35.72 -26.54 18.53
CA ARG A 204 36.67 -26.80 17.45
C ARG A 204 37.89 -25.85 17.49
N ASN A 205 37.66 -24.56 17.78
CA ASN A 205 38.67 -23.50 17.74
C ASN A 205 39.30 -23.19 19.11
N LYS A 206 39.26 -24.12 20.08
CA LYS A 206 39.85 -23.94 21.43
C LYS A 206 39.38 -22.67 22.15
N GLY A 207 38.07 -22.41 22.11
CA GLY A 207 37.44 -21.30 22.82
C GLY A 207 37.24 -20.02 22.00
N LYS A 208 37.72 -19.95 20.74
CA LYS A 208 37.57 -18.77 19.88
C LYS A 208 36.42 -18.93 18.87
N LEU A 209 35.57 -17.93 18.76
CA LEU A 209 34.57 -17.90 17.70
C LEU A 209 35.23 -17.58 16.34
N PRO A 210 34.68 -18.12 15.23
CA PRO A 210 35.17 -17.85 13.89
C PRO A 210 34.87 -16.41 13.48
N THR A 211 35.48 -15.97 12.37
CA THR A 211 35.26 -14.62 11.86
C THR A 211 33.82 -14.39 11.41
N ASP A 212 33.34 -13.15 11.51
CA ASP A 212 32.02 -12.74 11.01
C ASP A 212 31.82 -13.08 9.52
N ASP A 213 32.92 -13.15 8.75
CA ASP A 213 32.90 -13.51 7.34
C ASP A 213 32.48 -14.97 7.12
N LEU A 214 33.00 -15.90 7.93
CA LEU A 214 32.60 -17.32 7.86
C LEU A 214 31.13 -17.50 8.29
N PHE A 215 30.69 -16.79 9.33
CA PHE A 215 29.27 -16.80 9.71
C PHE A 215 28.37 -16.28 8.60
N ARG A 216 28.74 -15.18 7.95
CA ARG A 216 27.98 -14.62 6.82
C ARG A 216 27.93 -15.60 5.64
N TYR A 217 29.01 -16.32 5.38
CA TYR A 217 29.04 -17.39 4.38
C TYR A 217 28.06 -18.51 4.74
N CYS A 218 28.17 -19.09 5.94
CA CYS A 218 27.33 -20.20 6.40
C CYS A 218 25.83 -19.83 6.41
N LYS A 219 25.47 -18.60 6.81
CA LYS A 219 24.07 -18.12 6.75
C LYS A 219 23.50 -18.11 5.34
N LYS A 220 24.33 -17.75 4.35
CA LYS A 220 23.90 -17.74 2.94
C LYS A 220 23.84 -19.16 2.37
N GLU A 221 24.85 -19.99 2.63
CA GLU A 221 24.83 -21.41 2.26
C GLU A 221 23.58 -22.11 2.80
N LEU A 222 23.23 -21.88 4.07
CA LEU A 222 22.02 -22.43 4.68
C LEU A 222 20.74 -21.97 3.97
N PHE A 223 20.63 -20.70 3.61
CA PHE A 223 19.48 -20.20 2.86
C PHE A 223 19.34 -20.89 1.51
N HIS A 224 20.45 -21.02 0.76
CA HIS A 224 20.43 -21.66 -0.55
C HIS A 224 20.28 -23.18 -0.49
N ALA A 225 20.78 -23.85 0.55
CA ALA A 225 20.53 -25.26 0.81
C ALA A 225 19.03 -25.54 0.96
N GLN A 226 18.33 -24.73 1.75
CA GLN A 226 16.88 -24.84 1.95
C GLN A 226 16.10 -24.52 0.67
N TRP A 227 16.47 -23.48 -0.08
CA TRP A 227 15.86 -23.19 -1.37
C TRP A 227 16.04 -24.32 -2.39
N SER A 228 17.17 -25.03 -2.38
CA SER A 228 17.34 -26.20 -3.26
C SER A 228 16.42 -27.37 -2.91
N VAL A 229 15.92 -27.46 -1.69
CA VAL A 229 14.86 -28.41 -1.33
C VAL A 229 13.52 -27.97 -1.94
N LEU A 230 13.19 -26.68 -1.88
CA LEU A 230 11.98 -26.12 -2.50
C LEU A 230 11.99 -26.22 -4.02
N LEU A 231 13.16 -26.05 -4.65
CA LEU A 231 13.40 -26.27 -6.08
C LEU A 231 13.54 -27.78 -6.40
N SER A 232 12.53 -28.55 -5.98
CA SER A 232 12.49 -30.00 -6.10
C SER A 232 12.61 -30.47 -7.55
N ARG A 233 12.93 -31.77 -7.73
CA ARG A 233 12.95 -32.39 -9.06
C ARG A 233 11.63 -32.18 -9.80
N ASP A 234 10.50 -32.38 -9.11
CA ASP A 234 9.17 -32.28 -9.68
C ASP A 234 8.83 -30.84 -10.10
N LEU A 235 9.21 -29.84 -9.30
CA LEU A 235 9.01 -28.44 -9.69
C LEU A 235 9.83 -28.10 -10.94
N LYS A 236 11.09 -28.52 -10.98
CA LYS A 236 11.95 -28.29 -12.15
C LYS A 236 11.41 -28.97 -13.41
N ASP A 237 10.90 -30.19 -13.26
CA ASP A 237 10.25 -30.92 -14.35
C ASP A 237 8.99 -30.19 -14.82
N ALA A 238 8.09 -29.80 -13.91
CA ALA A 238 6.90 -29.03 -14.23
C ALA A 238 7.24 -27.68 -14.91
N MET A 239 8.30 -26.99 -14.49
CA MET A 239 8.74 -25.74 -15.14
C MET A 239 9.22 -25.98 -16.58
N ARG A 240 9.90 -27.10 -16.85
CA ARG A 240 10.47 -27.41 -18.18
C ARG A 240 9.46 -28.03 -19.13
N ASN A 241 8.74 -29.03 -18.64
CA ASN A 241 7.92 -29.96 -19.41
C ASN A 241 6.42 -29.73 -19.21
N GLY A 242 6.03 -29.04 -18.15
CA GLY A 242 4.64 -28.81 -17.77
C GLY A 242 4.09 -29.94 -16.88
N MET A 243 2.97 -29.68 -16.21
CA MET A 243 2.24 -30.66 -15.41
C MET A 243 0.77 -30.69 -15.83
N VAL A 244 0.22 -31.88 -16.06
CA VAL A 244 -1.18 -32.03 -16.47
C VAL A 244 -2.08 -32.06 -15.24
N ILE A 245 -3.12 -31.23 -15.23
CA ILE A 245 -4.11 -31.15 -14.16
C ILE A 245 -5.51 -31.14 -14.78
N VAL A 246 -6.41 -31.93 -14.18
CA VAL A 246 -7.86 -31.85 -14.47
C VAL A 246 -8.43 -30.67 -13.69
N CYS A 247 -8.91 -29.66 -14.39
CA CYS A 247 -9.50 -28.47 -13.78
C CYS A 247 -10.97 -28.74 -13.36
N PRO A 248 -11.58 -27.88 -12.52
CA PRO A 248 -12.96 -28.09 -12.05
C PRO A 248 -14.02 -28.05 -13.16
N ASP A 249 -13.70 -27.44 -14.29
CA ASP A 249 -14.52 -27.46 -15.51
C ASP A 249 -14.43 -28.79 -16.30
N GLY A 250 -13.71 -29.78 -15.77
CA GLY A 250 -13.51 -31.10 -16.38
C GLY A 250 -12.45 -31.14 -17.48
N GLN A 251 -11.84 -30.01 -17.84
CA GLN A 251 -10.84 -29.96 -18.91
C GLN A 251 -9.44 -30.29 -18.38
N GLN A 252 -8.67 -31.02 -19.18
CA GLN A 252 -7.26 -31.27 -18.92
C GLN A 252 -6.41 -30.16 -19.53
N ARG A 253 -5.55 -29.56 -18.71
CA ARG A 253 -4.63 -28.51 -19.14
C ARG A 253 -3.21 -28.82 -18.67
N CYS A 254 -2.23 -28.39 -19.45
CA CYS A 254 -0.81 -28.53 -19.15
C CYS A 254 -0.27 -27.20 -18.58
N PHE A 255 0.06 -27.21 -17.29
CA PHE A 255 0.48 -26.02 -16.55
C PHE A 255 2.00 -25.93 -16.42
N TYR A 256 2.56 -24.75 -16.68
CA TYR A 256 3.98 -24.44 -16.62
C TYR A 256 4.24 -23.39 -15.53
N PRO A 257 4.76 -23.79 -14.37
CA PRO A 257 5.14 -22.85 -13.33
C PRO A 257 6.27 -21.92 -13.79
N ARG A 258 6.18 -20.64 -13.42
CA ARG A 258 7.19 -19.61 -13.68
C ARG A 258 7.32 -18.73 -12.46
N ILE A 259 8.53 -18.57 -11.94
CA ILE A 259 8.80 -17.62 -10.85
C ILE A 259 8.84 -16.23 -11.47
N MET A 260 7.77 -15.45 -11.26
CA MET A 260 7.62 -14.12 -11.85
C MET A 260 8.18 -13.04 -10.93
N THR A 261 7.98 -13.19 -9.62
CA THR A 261 8.48 -12.22 -8.64
C THR A 261 8.99 -12.89 -7.37
N TYR A 262 9.97 -12.25 -6.75
CA TYR A 262 10.41 -12.50 -5.39
C TYR A 262 10.53 -11.14 -4.69
N SER A 263 9.60 -10.88 -3.77
CA SER A 263 9.56 -9.66 -2.97
C SER A 263 10.33 -9.86 -1.67
N ALA A 264 11.29 -8.96 -1.40
CA ALA A 264 12.21 -9.05 -0.28
C ALA A 264 12.82 -7.68 0.03
N ASP A 265 13.33 -7.46 1.25
CA ASP A 265 14.08 -6.25 1.58
C ASP A 265 15.52 -6.31 1.00
N TYR A 266 16.31 -5.23 1.07
CA TYR A 266 17.64 -5.24 0.44
C TYR A 266 18.62 -6.29 0.99
N PRO A 267 18.83 -6.42 2.32
CA PRO A 267 19.63 -7.52 2.88
C PRO A 267 19.23 -8.89 2.35
N GLU A 268 17.94 -9.15 2.22
CA GLU A 268 17.42 -10.41 1.70
C GLU A 268 17.60 -10.54 0.18
N LYS A 269 17.35 -9.48 -0.62
CA LYS A 269 17.68 -9.45 -2.06
C LYS A 269 19.16 -9.78 -2.31
N ALA A 270 20.05 -9.22 -1.49
CA ALA A 270 21.48 -9.51 -1.56
C ALA A 270 21.79 -10.97 -1.23
N ARG A 271 21.07 -11.58 -0.27
CA ARG A 271 21.18 -13.00 0.06
C ARG A 271 20.68 -13.90 -1.07
N ILE A 272 19.53 -13.59 -1.66
CA ILE A 272 18.91 -14.32 -2.76
C ILE A 272 19.77 -14.28 -4.02
N TYR A 273 20.25 -13.09 -4.41
CA TYR A 273 21.09 -12.94 -5.60
C TYR A 273 22.51 -13.50 -5.40
N GLY A 274 23.02 -13.50 -4.16
CA GLY A 274 24.41 -13.90 -3.87
C GLY A 274 25.40 -12.73 -3.81
N LEU A 275 24.93 -11.51 -3.50
CA LEU A 275 25.77 -10.33 -3.32
C LEU A 275 26.43 -10.27 -1.94
N ARG A 276 27.66 -9.76 -1.85
CA ARG A 276 28.33 -9.50 -0.56
C ARG A 276 27.71 -8.31 0.18
N SER A 277 27.74 -8.40 1.50
CA SER A 277 27.35 -7.28 2.37
C SER A 277 28.33 -6.12 2.18
N ASN A 278 27.81 -4.90 2.01
CA ASN A 278 28.61 -3.68 1.79
C ASN A 278 29.56 -3.72 0.58
N GLY A 279 29.18 -4.41 -0.49
CA GLY A 279 29.93 -4.42 -1.75
C GLY A 279 30.13 -3.03 -2.39
N THR A 280 31.11 -2.94 -3.27
CA THR A 280 31.42 -1.77 -4.11
C THR A 280 30.36 -1.52 -5.18
N THR A 281 29.66 -2.56 -5.62
CA THR A 281 28.63 -2.59 -6.66
C THR A 281 27.36 -3.27 -6.11
N PRO A 282 26.60 -2.58 -5.23
CA PRO A 282 25.58 -3.22 -4.38
C PRO A 282 24.26 -3.59 -5.09
N CYS A 283 24.06 -3.22 -6.35
CA CYS A 283 22.82 -3.50 -7.08
C CYS A 283 22.81 -4.94 -7.61
N HIS A 284 21.65 -5.61 -7.58
CA HIS A 284 21.45 -6.95 -8.16
C HIS A 284 21.13 -6.92 -9.66
N ARG A 285 20.88 -5.74 -10.23
CA ARG A 285 20.53 -5.57 -11.65
C ARG A 285 21.68 -5.00 -12.49
N CYS A 286 22.51 -4.16 -11.89
CA CYS A 286 23.62 -3.48 -12.57
C CYS A 286 24.89 -3.42 -11.73
N LEU A 287 25.98 -3.04 -12.37
CA LEU A 287 27.32 -2.87 -11.79
C LEU A 287 27.61 -1.43 -11.35
N THR A 288 26.59 -0.60 -11.12
CA THR A 288 26.77 0.78 -10.62
C THR A 288 27.51 0.79 -9.29
N SER A 289 28.54 1.64 -9.20
CA SER A 289 29.36 1.74 -8.00
C SER A 289 28.63 2.44 -6.85
N LYS A 290 29.02 2.13 -5.61
CA LYS A 290 28.48 2.73 -4.39
C LYS A 290 28.64 4.26 -4.36
N THR A 291 29.69 4.78 -5.00
CA THR A 291 29.99 6.21 -5.12
C THR A 291 29.07 6.92 -6.11
N GLU A 292 28.43 6.20 -7.02
CA GLU A 292 27.58 6.76 -8.08
C GLU A 292 26.07 6.67 -7.78
N LEU A 293 25.69 6.07 -6.65
CA LEU A 293 24.27 5.92 -6.26
C LEU A 293 23.53 7.26 -6.10
N CYS A 294 24.24 8.37 -5.95
CA CYS A 294 23.66 9.71 -5.84
C CYS A 294 23.13 10.26 -7.17
N TYR A 295 23.51 9.65 -8.31
CA TYR A 295 23.19 10.19 -9.63
C TYR A 295 21.82 9.81 -10.17
N LEU A 296 20.91 9.24 -9.34
CA LEU A 296 19.52 8.88 -9.71
C LEU A 296 18.92 9.86 -10.73
N GLY A 297 18.48 9.30 -11.86
CA GLY A 297 17.83 10.01 -12.96
C GLY A 297 18.73 10.99 -13.75
N GLY A 298 20.01 11.11 -13.41
CA GLY A 298 20.98 11.93 -14.14
C GLY A 298 21.59 11.19 -15.35
N PRO A 299 22.32 11.89 -16.24
CA PRO A 299 22.97 11.27 -17.41
C PRO A 299 24.00 10.18 -17.08
N ILE A 300 24.57 10.19 -15.87
CA ILE A 300 25.47 9.12 -15.42
C ILE A 300 24.66 7.86 -15.05
N ASP A 301 23.47 8.03 -14.48
CA ASP A 301 22.62 6.91 -14.05
C ASP A 301 22.05 6.13 -15.24
N THR A 302 21.87 6.76 -16.41
CA THR A 302 21.46 6.04 -17.64
C THR A 302 22.50 5.01 -18.08
N LYS A 303 23.79 5.16 -17.71
CA LYS A 303 24.83 4.14 -17.97
C LYS A 303 24.52 2.81 -17.29
N ARG A 304 23.69 2.77 -16.24
CA ARG A 304 23.28 1.53 -15.57
C ARG A 304 22.54 0.55 -16.49
N ILE A 305 21.94 1.05 -17.57
CA ILE A 305 21.26 0.24 -18.59
C ILE A 305 22.28 -0.59 -19.37
N ALA A 306 23.46 -0.02 -19.65
CA ALA A 306 24.55 -0.70 -20.36
C ALA A 306 25.40 -1.58 -19.43
N SER A 307 25.40 -1.33 -18.12
CA SER A 307 26.15 -2.09 -17.12
C SER A 307 25.30 -3.10 -16.35
N LYS A 308 24.36 -3.76 -17.03
CA LYS A 308 23.58 -4.87 -16.45
C LYS A 308 24.49 -6.03 -16.06
N ARG A 309 24.12 -6.75 -15.00
CA ARG A 309 24.82 -7.97 -14.58
C ARG A 309 24.60 -9.10 -15.59
N ILE A 310 25.61 -9.95 -15.76
CA ILE A 310 25.60 -11.06 -16.72
C ILE A 310 25.80 -12.37 -15.96
N GLY A 311 24.68 -13.05 -15.66
CA GLY A 311 24.67 -14.25 -14.80
C GLY A 311 25.66 -15.37 -15.18
N PRO A 312 25.84 -15.73 -16.47
CA PRO A 312 26.81 -16.75 -16.86
C PRO A 312 28.26 -16.40 -16.54
N GLN A 313 28.66 -15.14 -16.74
CA GLN A 313 30.03 -14.68 -16.43
C GLN A 313 30.26 -14.67 -14.92
N GLU A 314 29.30 -14.14 -14.16
CA GLU A 314 29.35 -14.13 -12.69
C GLU A 314 29.43 -15.56 -12.12
N SER A 315 28.70 -16.51 -12.71
CA SER A 315 28.71 -17.91 -12.27
C SER A 315 30.09 -18.56 -12.43
N ALA A 316 30.82 -18.25 -13.51
CA ALA A 316 32.17 -18.76 -13.74
C ALA A 316 33.17 -18.19 -12.72
N GLU A 317 33.07 -16.89 -12.41
CA GLU A 317 33.90 -16.24 -11.38
C GLU A 317 33.64 -16.80 -9.99
N VAL A 318 32.36 -17.02 -9.64
CA VAL A 318 31.96 -17.65 -8.39
C VAL A 318 32.54 -19.05 -8.26
N GLU A 319 32.51 -19.87 -9.31
CA GLU A 319 33.06 -21.22 -9.25
C GLU A 319 34.58 -21.20 -9.08
N LYS A 320 35.29 -20.29 -9.76
CA LYS A 320 36.74 -20.09 -9.55
C LYS A 320 37.07 -19.74 -8.10
N ALA A 321 36.27 -18.87 -7.48
CA ALA A 321 36.45 -18.51 -6.07
C ALA A 321 36.13 -19.68 -5.12
N ARG A 322 35.12 -20.49 -5.44
CA ARG A 322 34.80 -21.70 -4.67
C ARG A 322 35.90 -22.74 -4.76
N GLU A 323 36.53 -22.90 -5.92
CA GLU A 323 37.66 -23.82 -6.08
C GLU A 323 38.87 -23.42 -5.22
N ALA A 324 39.13 -22.12 -5.10
CA ALA A 324 40.11 -21.63 -4.13
C ALA A 324 39.73 -22.01 -2.68
N ILE A 325 38.45 -21.89 -2.29
CA ILE A 325 38.01 -22.32 -0.96
C ILE A 325 38.21 -23.83 -0.76
N ARG A 326 37.90 -24.66 -1.78
CA ARG A 326 38.14 -26.12 -1.75
C ARG A 326 39.62 -26.47 -1.65
N SER A 327 40.47 -25.66 -2.29
CA SER A 327 41.94 -25.76 -2.21
C SER A 327 42.51 -25.28 -0.87
N GLY A 328 41.66 -24.91 0.09
CA GLY A 328 42.05 -24.59 1.46
C GLY A 328 42.34 -23.11 1.73
N TYR A 329 41.94 -22.21 0.82
CA TYR A 329 41.97 -20.77 1.09
C TYR A 329 40.76 -20.34 1.95
N SER A 330 40.93 -19.28 2.74
CA SER A 330 39.82 -18.72 3.52
C SER A 330 38.82 -17.98 2.63
N VAL A 331 37.56 -17.87 3.09
CA VAL A 331 36.45 -17.20 2.40
C VAL A 331 36.77 -15.73 2.06
N LYS A 332 37.70 -15.10 2.79
CA LYS A 332 38.16 -13.71 2.58
C LYS A 332 39.64 -13.65 2.23
N SER A 333 40.19 -14.72 1.69
CA SER A 333 41.57 -14.72 1.20
C SER A 333 41.69 -13.76 0.02
N LYS A 334 42.91 -13.24 -0.20
CA LYS A 334 43.20 -12.40 -1.36
C LYS A 334 42.81 -13.08 -2.69
N HIS A 335 43.04 -14.40 -2.80
CA HIS A 335 42.65 -15.19 -3.97
C HIS A 335 41.14 -15.17 -4.26
N VAL A 336 40.29 -15.15 -3.23
CA VAL A 336 38.83 -15.07 -3.38
C VAL A 336 38.39 -13.63 -3.63
N GLU A 337 39.00 -12.67 -2.94
CA GLU A 337 38.67 -11.25 -3.04
C GLU A 337 39.04 -10.66 -4.41
N ASP A 338 40.22 -10.98 -4.95
CA ASP A 338 40.71 -10.49 -6.25
C ASP A 338 39.77 -10.89 -7.40
N VAL A 339 39.00 -11.98 -7.25
CA VAL A 339 38.02 -12.44 -8.25
C VAL A 339 36.65 -11.77 -8.06
N LEU A 340 36.12 -11.73 -6.83
CA LEU A 340 34.72 -11.39 -6.59
C LEU A 340 34.45 -9.95 -6.12
N GLN A 341 35.49 -9.22 -5.71
CA GLN A 341 35.31 -7.92 -5.05
C GLN A 341 34.83 -6.82 -5.98
N SER A 342 35.33 -6.77 -7.21
CA SER A 342 34.93 -5.78 -8.23
C SER A 342 33.42 -5.84 -8.50
N GLN A 343 32.87 -7.06 -8.58
CA GLN A 343 31.45 -7.31 -8.89
C GLN A 343 30.57 -7.46 -7.65
N SER A 344 31.13 -7.38 -6.44
CA SER A 344 30.40 -7.58 -5.20
C SER A 344 29.64 -8.91 -5.11
N LEU A 345 30.27 -9.97 -5.58
CA LEU A 345 29.73 -11.33 -5.47
C LEU A 345 30.20 -11.99 -4.17
N ALA A 346 29.40 -12.94 -3.67
CA ALA A 346 29.79 -13.86 -2.61
C ALA A 346 30.30 -15.18 -3.21
N PRO A 347 31.24 -15.88 -2.56
CA PRO A 347 31.81 -17.12 -3.08
C PRO A 347 30.89 -18.33 -2.86
N LEU A 348 29.63 -18.21 -3.27
CA LEU A 348 28.55 -19.17 -3.06
C LEU A 348 27.78 -19.31 -4.36
N GLN A 349 27.47 -20.55 -4.74
CA GLN A 349 26.55 -20.83 -5.84
C GLN A 349 25.11 -20.76 -5.34
N THR A 350 24.30 -19.86 -5.91
CA THR A 350 22.90 -19.73 -5.52
C THR A 350 22.08 -20.97 -5.86
N ALA A 351 21.01 -21.24 -5.11
CA ALA A 351 20.09 -22.34 -5.37
C ALA A 351 19.53 -22.29 -6.80
N PHE A 352 19.20 -21.09 -7.29
CA PHE A 352 18.61 -20.87 -8.61
C PHE A 352 19.61 -21.21 -9.74
N SER A 353 20.88 -20.84 -9.59
CA SER A 353 21.95 -21.22 -10.51
C SER A 353 22.26 -22.73 -10.42
N ARG A 354 22.47 -23.25 -9.19
CA ARG A 354 22.77 -24.66 -8.93
C ARG A 354 21.70 -25.62 -9.47
N CYS A 355 20.43 -25.26 -9.30
CA CYS A 355 19.30 -26.08 -9.71
C CYS A 355 18.98 -25.96 -11.22
N GLY A 356 19.59 -25.02 -11.94
CA GLY A 356 19.37 -24.82 -13.37
C GLY A 356 17.90 -24.51 -13.71
N VAL A 357 17.25 -23.69 -12.90
CA VAL A 357 15.86 -23.28 -13.11
C VAL A 357 15.79 -22.15 -14.15
N PRO A 358 14.78 -22.14 -15.05
CA PRO A 358 14.62 -21.10 -16.05
C PRO A 358 14.04 -19.82 -15.42
N VAL A 359 14.82 -19.15 -14.57
CA VAL A 359 14.48 -17.87 -13.93
C VAL A 359 15.71 -16.98 -13.87
N ASP A 360 15.56 -15.73 -14.29
CA ASP A 360 16.54 -14.69 -14.02
C ASP A 360 16.20 -14.00 -12.69
N MET A 361 17.01 -14.25 -11.67
CA MET A 361 16.80 -13.66 -10.35
C MET A 361 17.08 -12.16 -10.30
N ALA A 362 17.85 -11.58 -11.25
CA ALA A 362 17.98 -10.13 -11.37
C ALA A 362 16.62 -9.47 -11.67
N ASP A 363 15.81 -10.17 -12.47
CA ASP A 363 14.49 -9.72 -12.90
C ASP A 363 13.36 -10.14 -11.96
N ALA A 364 13.45 -11.33 -11.35
CA ALA A 364 12.44 -11.80 -10.40
C ALA A 364 12.48 -10.99 -9.10
N LEU A 365 13.64 -10.53 -8.63
CA LEU A 365 13.71 -9.62 -7.49
C LEU A 365 13.09 -8.28 -7.90
N VAL A 366 11.98 -7.89 -7.28
CA VAL A 366 11.19 -6.68 -7.66
C VAL A 366 11.51 -5.48 -6.77
N VAL A 367 11.06 -4.28 -7.15
CA VAL A 367 11.15 -3.08 -6.29
C VAL A 367 10.22 -3.20 -5.05
N ASP A 368 10.55 -2.48 -3.98
CA ASP A 368 9.83 -2.56 -2.70
C ASP A 368 9.64 -1.17 -2.09
N ILE A 369 8.47 -0.56 -2.32
CA ILE A 369 8.22 0.83 -1.93
C ILE A 369 8.28 1.05 -0.42
N LEU A 370 7.89 0.05 0.34
CA LEU A 370 7.88 0.11 1.79
C LEU A 370 9.32 0.23 2.31
N HIS A 371 10.18 -0.71 1.92
CA HIS A 371 11.54 -0.78 2.45
C HIS A 371 12.51 0.19 1.76
N GLU A 372 12.29 0.51 0.49
CA GLU A 372 13.18 1.38 -0.30
C GLU A 372 12.84 2.85 -0.10
N PHE A 373 11.56 3.22 -0.15
CA PHE A 373 11.15 4.61 -0.05
C PHE A 373 10.59 4.97 1.33
N GLU A 374 9.47 4.39 1.78
CA GLU A 374 8.75 4.85 2.99
C GLU A 374 9.62 4.72 4.27
N ILE A 375 10.09 3.51 4.57
CA ILE A 375 10.99 3.22 5.72
C ILE A 375 12.47 3.44 5.33
N GLY A 376 12.78 3.52 4.03
CA GLY A 376 14.12 3.76 3.53
C GLY A 376 14.47 5.24 3.39
N VAL A 377 14.23 5.79 2.21
CA VAL A 377 14.57 7.17 1.83
C VAL A 377 13.80 8.20 2.65
N TRP A 378 12.48 8.12 2.72
CA TRP A 378 11.64 9.10 3.40
C TRP A 378 11.92 9.15 4.90
N LYS A 379 11.88 8.02 5.61
CA LYS A 379 12.24 7.97 7.04
C LYS A 379 13.62 8.59 7.32
N THR A 380 14.61 8.30 6.48
CA THR A 380 15.96 8.85 6.64
C THR A 380 15.96 10.37 6.45
N LEU A 381 15.26 10.88 5.44
CA LEU A 381 15.08 12.31 5.22
C LEU A 381 14.35 12.95 6.40
N TYR A 382 13.21 12.42 6.82
CA TYR A 382 12.38 12.93 7.91
C TYR A 382 13.16 13.06 9.23
N ILE A 383 13.94 12.03 9.60
CA ILE A 383 14.84 12.07 10.77
C ILE A 383 15.84 13.22 10.64
N HIS A 384 16.42 13.42 9.46
CA HIS A 384 17.36 14.51 9.25
C HIS A 384 16.70 15.88 9.31
N LEU A 385 15.48 16.04 8.79
CA LEU A 385 14.71 17.28 8.91
C LEU A 385 14.47 17.64 10.38
N ILE A 386 14.13 16.66 11.24
CA ILE A 386 14.02 16.90 12.68
C ILE A 386 15.34 17.39 13.27
N ARG A 387 16.48 16.76 12.92
CA ARG A 387 17.80 17.20 13.39
C ARG A 387 18.15 18.61 12.93
N MET A 388 17.70 19.02 11.74
CA MET A 388 17.85 20.39 11.26
C MET A 388 17.03 21.37 12.10
N LEU A 389 15.77 21.05 12.41
CA LEU A 389 14.94 21.87 13.30
C LEU A 389 15.55 21.98 14.71
N GLU A 390 16.09 20.88 15.25
CA GLU A 390 16.84 20.92 16.52
C GLU A 390 18.07 21.82 16.45
N SER A 391 18.82 21.79 15.33
CA SER A 391 20.00 22.63 15.13
C SER A 391 19.67 24.11 14.98
N LEU A 392 18.48 24.43 14.47
CA LEU A 392 18.02 25.79 14.22
C LEU A 392 17.20 26.36 15.39
N THR A 393 16.89 25.55 16.39
CA THR A 393 16.19 26.00 17.60
C THR A 393 17.15 26.86 18.44
N GLY A 394 16.79 28.14 18.63
CA GLY A 394 17.54 29.08 19.47
C GLY A 394 17.29 28.84 20.96
N ARG A 395 18.10 29.45 21.84
CA ARG A 395 17.91 29.37 23.30
C ARG A 395 16.68 30.15 23.79
N GLU A 396 16.25 31.17 23.04
CA GLU A 396 15.17 32.10 23.39
C GLU A 396 13.91 31.93 22.52
N THR A 397 13.92 31.02 21.53
CA THR A 397 12.79 30.79 20.63
C THR A 397 12.03 29.51 20.97
N THR A 398 10.72 29.49 20.66
CA THR A 398 9.90 28.28 20.72
C THR A 398 10.57 27.15 19.94
N SER A 399 10.63 25.95 20.54
CA SER A 399 11.22 24.78 19.88
C SER A 399 10.53 24.50 18.54
N LEU A 400 11.30 24.56 17.45
CA LEU A 400 10.78 24.29 16.11
C LEU A 400 10.25 22.85 15.97
N VAL A 401 10.80 21.92 16.75
CA VAL A 401 10.31 20.53 16.82
C VAL A 401 8.96 20.45 17.54
N ALA A 402 8.79 21.20 18.63
CA ALA A 402 7.49 21.26 19.32
C ALA A 402 6.41 21.89 18.44
N GLU A 403 6.78 22.90 17.64
CA GLU A 403 5.91 23.49 16.63
C GLU A 403 5.52 22.47 15.55
N LEU A 404 6.49 21.74 15.00
CA LEU A 404 6.23 20.65 14.05
C LEU A 404 5.23 19.62 14.62
N ASP A 405 5.44 19.20 15.86
CA ASP A 405 4.55 18.24 16.54
C ASP A 405 3.15 18.80 16.76
N SER A 406 3.03 20.08 17.11
CA SER A 406 1.76 20.78 17.25
C SER A 406 1.00 20.81 15.92
N ARG A 407 1.70 21.11 14.82
CA ARG A 407 1.14 21.14 13.47
C ARG A 407 0.63 19.78 13.02
N TYR A 408 1.40 18.71 13.19
CA TYR A 408 0.92 17.35 12.88
C TYR A 408 -0.34 16.98 13.68
N ARG A 409 -0.39 17.28 14.99
CA ARG A 409 -1.60 17.04 15.81
C ARG A 409 -2.83 17.82 15.34
N ALA A 410 -2.62 18.98 14.73
CA ALA A 410 -3.67 19.83 14.21
C ALA A 410 -4.12 19.48 12.78
N VAL A 411 -3.47 18.51 12.11
CA VAL A 411 -3.92 17.98 10.82
C VAL A 411 -5.25 17.23 11.01
N PRO A 412 -6.30 17.55 10.23
CA PRO A 412 -7.57 16.85 10.32
C PRO A 412 -7.47 15.41 9.79
N PRO A 413 -8.22 14.45 10.35
CA PRO A 413 -8.30 13.10 9.78
C PRO A 413 -9.14 13.10 8.50
N TYR A 414 -8.83 12.21 7.56
CA TYR A 414 -9.50 12.09 6.25
C TYR A 414 -9.80 10.63 5.88
N GLY A 415 -10.92 10.41 5.19
CA GLY A 415 -11.40 9.07 4.80
C GLY A 415 -11.75 8.17 5.98
N HIS A 416 -12.05 6.90 5.73
CA HIS A 416 -12.26 5.91 6.79
C HIS A 416 -10.95 5.67 7.57
N ASP A 417 -9.87 5.40 6.83
CA ASP A 417 -8.55 5.06 7.38
C ASP A 417 -7.37 5.69 6.63
N THR A 418 -7.62 6.59 5.66
CA THR A 418 -6.59 7.18 4.79
C THR A 418 -5.62 8.06 5.56
N ILE A 419 -6.12 9.08 6.29
CA ILE A 419 -5.30 9.88 7.21
C ILE A 419 -5.90 9.78 8.60
N ARG A 420 -5.14 9.20 9.52
CA ARG A 420 -5.56 9.09 10.92
C ARG A 420 -5.15 10.35 11.69
N LYS A 421 -5.88 10.64 12.77
CA LYS A 421 -5.48 11.69 13.71
C LYS A 421 -4.10 11.34 14.27
N PHE A 422 -3.15 12.28 14.22
CA PHE A 422 -1.84 12.13 14.85
C PHE A 422 -1.96 12.44 16.35
N PRO A 423 -1.98 11.44 17.27
CA PRO A 423 -2.18 11.72 18.69
C PRO A 423 -0.87 11.94 19.45
N LEU A 424 0.24 11.42 18.91
CA LEU A 424 1.57 11.43 19.50
C LEU A 424 2.47 12.45 18.79
N ASN A 425 3.55 12.84 19.46
CA ASN A 425 4.62 13.63 18.85
C ASN A 425 5.17 12.91 17.61
N ALA A 426 5.05 13.57 16.46
CA ALA A 426 5.49 13.04 15.18
C ALA A 426 7.02 12.87 15.15
N SER A 427 7.72 13.79 15.83
CA SER A 427 9.17 13.83 16.01
C SER A 427 9.75 12.63 16.78
N GLU A 428 9.00 12.09 17.76
CA GLU A 428 9.48 10.99 18.60
C GLU A 428 9.50 9.63 17.88
N MET A 429 8.70 9.49 16.82
CA MET A 429 8.56 8.28 15.99
C MET A 429 8.37 6.99 16.81
N LYS A 430 7.68 7.07 17.96
CA LYS A 430 7.41 5.92 18.82
C LYS A 430 6.37 5.00 18.16
N ARG A 431 6.68 3.70 18.12
CA ARG A 431 5.78 2.60 17.69
C ARG A 431 5.13 2.84 16.31
N LYS A 432 5.84 3.52 15.39
CA LYS A 432 5.35 3.78 14.05
C LYS A 432 5.48 2.55 13.16
N ALA A 433 4.38 2.13 12.56
CA ALA A 433 4.33 1.17 11.47
C ALA A 433 4.64 1.87 10.13
N ALA A 434 4.87 1.08 9.08
CA ALA A 434 4.97 1.47 7.67
C ALA A 434 4.06 2.65 7.28
N ARG A 435 2.75 2.41 7.39
CA ARG A 435 1.68 3.37 7.08
C ARG A 435 1.81 4.71 7.81
N ASP A 436 2.37 4.72 9.02
CA ASP A 436 2.50 5.97 9.77
C ASP A 436 3.56 6.88 9.14
N TYR A 437 4.51 6.33 8.37
CA TYR A 437 5.45 7.14 7.59
C TYR A 437 4.84 7.67 6.29
N GLU A 438 3.90 6.94 5.69
CA GLU A 438 3.10 7.42 4.56
C GLU A 438 2.24 8.64 4.97
N ASP A 439 1.46 8.53 6.04
CA ASP A 439 0.63 9.64 6.54
C ASP A 439 1.49 10.89 6.86
N LEU A 440 2.68 10.69 7.44
CA LEU A 440 3.65 11.78 7.69
C LEU A 440 4.10 12.45 6.40
N LEU A 441 4.37 11.68 5.35
CA LEU A 441 4.77 12.24 4.05
C LEU A 441 3.61 13.05 3.47
N GLN A 442 2.42 12.46 3.39
CA GLN A 442 1.20 13.06 2.82
C GLN A 442 0.78 14.38 3.48
N CYS A 443 1.21 14.59 4.74
CA CYS A 443 0.93 15.82 5.49
C CYS A 443 2.18 16.70 5.73
N SER A 444 3.31 16.38 5.07
CA SER A 444 4.60 17.00 5.38
C SER A 444 4.71 18.46 4.94
N ILE A 445 4.20 18.84 3.77
CA ILE A 445 4.29 20.23 3.26
C ILE A 445 3.68 21.22 4.26
N PRO A 446 2.39 21.09 4.65
CA PRO A 446 1.81 22.00 5.63
C PRO A 446 2.56 22.01 6.97
N ALA A 447 3.00 20.85 7.44
CA ALA A 447 3.70 20.73 8.71
C ALA A 447 5.04 21.47 8.72
N PHE A 448 5.84 21.37 7.64
CA PHE A 448 7.16 21.97 7.54
C PHE A 448 7.19 23.41 7.00
N ASP A 449 6.07 23.91 6.45
CA ASP A 449 6.01 25.24 5.82
C ASP A 449 6.53 26.36 6.75
N LYS A 450 7.53 27.11 6.26
CA LYS A 450 8.22 28.22 6.95
C LYS A 450 8.85 27.85 8.30
N LEU A 451 9.22 26.58 8.51
CA LEU A 451 10.01 26.18 9.70
C LEU A 451 11.52 26.35 9.51
N LEU A 452 12.00 26.41 8.27
CA LEU A 452 13.40 26.66 7.95
C LEU A 452 13.61 28.12 7.50
N PRO A 453 14.84 28.65 7.55
CA PRO A 453 15.18 29.93 6.93
C PRO A 453 14.76 29.97 5.44
N PRO A 454 14.36 31.14 4.89
CA PRO A 454 13.67 31.22 3.60
C PRO A 454 14.32 30.42 2.45
N GLU A 455 15.62 30.56 2.23
CA GLU A 455 16.31 29.82 1.14
C GLU A 455 16.31 28.30 1.31
N HIS A 456 16.35 27.82 2.56
CA HIS A 456 16.32 26.40 2.89
C HIS A 456 14.89 25.87 2.85
N ASN A 457 13.92 26.68 3.27
CA ASN A 457 12.50 26.35 3.23
C ASN A 457 12.01 26.13 1.81
N SER A 458 12.30 27.05 0.88
CA SER A 458 11.87 26.91 -0.52
C SER A 458 12.42 25.62 -1.15
N ARG A 459 13.69 25.28 -0.89
CA ARG A 459 14.27 24.01 -1.38
C ARG A 459 13.62 22.78 -0.74
N LEU A 460 13.31 22.85 0.55
CA LEU A 460 12.59 21.77 1.24
C LEU A 460 11.18 21.58 0.68
N MET A 461 10.41 22.66 0.50
CA MET A 461 9.05 22.59 -0.03
C MET A 461 9.04 21.94 -1.42
N SER A 462 9.95 22.34 -2.31
CA SER A 462 10.07 21.69 -3.63
C SER A 462 10.47 20.21 -3.52
N LEU A 463 11.40 19.87 -2.62
CA LEU A 463 11.78 18.47 -2.41
C LEU A 463 10.61 17.63 -1.87
N LEU A 464 9.86 18.13 -0.90
CA LEU A 464 8.70 17.43 -0.32
C LEU A 464 7.60 17.24 -1.37
N TYR A 465 7.35 18.24 -2.22
CA TYR A 465 6.40 18.13 -3.33
C TYR A 465 6.81 17.03 -4.31
N VAL A 466 8.08 17.00 -4.73
CA VAL A 466 8.58 15.97 -5.66
C VAL A 466 8.57 14.58 -5.00
N CYS A 467 8.89 14.47 -3.70
CA CYS A 467 8.75 13.22 -2.95
C CYS A 467 7.30 12.71 -2.93
N LEU A 468 6.34 13.62 -2.72
CA LEU A 468 4.91 13.31 -2.70
C LEU A 468 4.39 12.88 -4.07
N GLN A 469 4.75 13.60 -5.12
CA GLN A 469 4.40 13.25 -6.49
C GLN A 469 5.00 11.90 -6.89
N TRP A 470 6.27 11.66 -6.59
CA TRP A 470 6.93 10.39 -6.88
C TRP A 470 6.25 9.23 -6.16
N HIS A 471 5.96 9.40 -4.86
CA HIS A 471 5.29 8.39 -4.04
C HIS A 471 3.88 8.08 -4.53
N ALA A 472 3.09 9.11 -4.85
CA ALA A 472 1.74 8.95 -5.39
C ALA A 472 1.75 8.16 -6.71
N LEU A 473 2.66 8.50 -7.63
CA LEU A 473 2.83 7.79 -8.89
C LEU A 473 3.31 6.35 -8.70
N ALA A 474 4.33 6.12 -7.86
CA ALA A 474 4.87 4.79 -7.61
C ALA A 474 3.86 3.82 -6.95
N LYS A 475 2.82 4.35 -6.30
CA LYS A 475 1.75 3.57 -5.66
C LYS A 475 0.49 3.41 -6.50
N LEU A 476 0.39 3.97 -7.70
CA LEU A 476 -0.82 3.77 -8.50
C LEU A 476 -1.07 2.27 -8.71
N SER A 477 -2.33 1.88 -8.61
CA SER A 477 -2.87 0.54 -8.87
C SER A 477 -3.26 0.36 -10.34
N LEU A 478 -3.26 1.42 -11.14
CA LEU A 478 -3.40 1.35 -12.58
C LEU A 478 -2.53 2.44 -13.20
N HIS A 479 -1.66 2.04 -14.11
CA HIS A 479 -0.83 2.93 -14.90
C HIS A 479 -1.24 2.87 -16.36
N ASN A 480 -0.91 3.93 -17.09
CA ASN A 480 -0.80 3.95 -18.54
C ASN A 480 0.55 4.58 -18.94
N ASP A 481 0.82 4.63 -20.25
CA ASP A 481 2.06 5.20 -20.79
C ASP A 481 2.35 6.60 -20.23
N PHE A 482 1.36 7.51 -20.22
CA PHE A 482 1.52 8.86 -19.69
C PHE A 482 1.94 8.89 -18.22
N THR A 483 1.29 8.09 -17.37
CA THR A 483 1.62 8.06 -15.94
C THR A 483 3.00 7.44 -15.67
N LEU A 484 3.45 6.50 -16.51
CA LEU A 484 4.80 5.91 -16.40
C LEU A 484 5.88 6.88 -16.90
N GLU A 485 5.60 7.64 -17.96
CA GLU A 485 6.46 8.74 -18.40
C GLU A 485 6.58 9.80 -17.31
N LEU A 486 5.47 10.19 -16.70
CA LEU A 486 5.46 11.12 -15.58
C LEU A 486 6.25 10.57 -14.37
N LEU A 487 6.09 9.29 -14.03
CA LEU A 487 6.91 8.66 -12.97
C LEU A 487 8.41 8.68 -13.32
N GLY A 488 8.78 8.42 -14.57
CA GLY A 488 10.15 8.52 -15.06
C GLY A 488 10.70 9.95 -14.91
N TYR A 489 9.92 10.95 -15.36
CA TYR A 489 10.26 12.35 -15.24
C TYR A 489 10.41 12.80 -13.77
N THR A 490 9.44 12.48 -12.92
CA THR A 490 9.48 12.80 -11.49
C THR A 490 10.65 12.11 -10.79
N THR A 491 11.09 10.93 -11.25
CA THR A 491 12.29 10.27 -10.71
C THR A 491 13.57 11.06 -11.02
N VAL A 492 13.67 11.66 -12.21
CA VAL A 492 14.77 12.60 -12.56
C VAL A 492 14.75 13.82 -11.65
N GLN A 493 13.56 14.42 -11.46
CA GLN A 493 13.37 15.56 -10.57
C GLN A 493 13.75 15.21 -9.12
N LEU A 494 13.33 14.04 -8.62
CA LEU A 494 13.63 13.59 -7.27
C LEU A 494 15.14 13.50 -7.04
N GLY A 495 15.87 12.90 -7.99
CA GLY A 495 17.33 12.86 -7.97
C GLY A 495 17.96 14.26 -7.91
N ALA A 496 17.51 15.17 -8.77
CA ALA A 496 18.03 16.54 -8.84
C ALA A 496 17.74 17.35 -7.58
N HIS A 497 16.50 17.35 -7.09
CA HIS A 497 16.08 18.06 -5.88
C HIS A 497 16.76 17.50 -4.62
N MET A 498 16.93 16.19 -4.52
CA MET A 498 17.65 15.57 -3.39
C MET A 498 19.13 15.98 -3.37
N ARG A 499 19.82 15.95 -4.52
CA ARG A 499 21.21 16.42 -4.62
C ARG A 499 21.36 17.90 -4.30
N ARG A 500 20.45 18.74 -4.81
CA ARG A 500 20.42 20.19 -4.53
C ARG A 500 20.19 20.46 -3.05
N PHE A 501 19.23 19.79 -2.41
CA PHE A 501 18.96 19.91 -0.98
C PHE A 501 20.15 19.45 -0.14
N TYR A 502 20.77 18.33 -0.49
CA TYR A 502 21.96 17.83 0.18
C TYR A 502 23.12 18.85 0.12
N ARG A 503 23.45 19.31 -1.09
CA ARG A 503 24.61 20.20 -1.33
C ARG A 503 24.37 21.61 -0.81
N ASP A 504 23.18 22.18 -0.96
CA ASP A 504 22.95 23.61 -0.70
C ASP A 504 22.30 23.88 0.65
N THR A 505 21.76 22.87 1.32
CA THR A 505 21.06 23.00 2.61
C THR A 505 21.67 22.11 3.69
N CYS A 506 21.74 20.79 3.49
CA CYS A 506 22.25 19.87 4.51
C CYS A 506 23.72 20.13 4.86
N SER A 507 24.54 20.53 3.89
CA SER A 507 25.95 20.87 4.09
C SER A 507 26.18 22.14 4.91
N LYS A 508 25.20 23.06 4.92
CA LYS A 508 25.30 24.38 5.56
C LYS A 508 24.74 24.40 6.99
N ILE A 509 23.90 23.42 7.35
CA ILE A 509 23.28 23.32 8.67
C ILE A 509 23.95 22.19 9.46
N PRO A 510 24.74 22.50 10.51
CA PRO A 510 25.49 21.51 11.26
C PRO A 510 24.58 20.68 12.18
N THR A 511 24.13 19.50 11.73
CA THR A 511 23.26 18.64 12.54
C THR A 511 24.02 17.68 13.47
N LYS A 512 23.39 17.32 14.60
CA LYS A 512 23.92 16.35 15.58
C LYS A 512 22.93 15.19 15.80
N GLU A 513 23.42 14.03 16.27
CA GLU A 513 22.60 12.90 16.75
C GLU A 513 21.49 13.41 17.67
N SER A 514 20.27 12.88 17.61
CA SER A 514 19.25 13.22 18.62
C SER A 514 19.68 12.73 20.01
N LYS A 515 19.07 13.25 21.09
CA LYS A 515 19.37 12.79 22.47
C LYS A 515 19.24 11.28 22.60
N ARG A 516 18.17 10.72 22.05
CA ARG A 516 17.89 9.28 22.06
C ARG A 516 18.92 8.46 21.27
N GLU A 517 19.43 8.99 20.17
CA GLU A 517 20.49 8.33 19.41
C GLU A 517 21.81 8.32 20.18
N ALA A 518 22.14 9.43 20.86
CA ALA A 518 23.30 9.51 21.74
C ALA A 518 23.18 8.54 22.93
N GLU A 519 21.99 8.44 23.55
CA GLU A 519 21.69 7.48 24.63
C GLU A 519 21.76 6.03 24.14
N ALA A 520 21.17 5.72 22.98
CA ALA A 520 21.23 4.39 22.38
C ALA A 520 22.66 4.00 22.01
N ARG A 521 23.45 4.95 21.51
CA ARG A 521 24.89 4.75 21.25
C ARG A 521 25.65 4.54 22.56
N ALA A 522 25.45 5.39 23.57
CA ALA A 522 26.08 5.26 24.88
C ALA A 522 25.77 3.91 25.52
N SER A 523 24.53 3.44 25.42
CA SER A 523 24.11 2.10 25.87
C SER A 523 24.81 0.98 25.09
N ARG A 524 24.96 1.10 23.77
CA ARG A 524 25.70 0.12 22.94
C ARG A 524 27.20 0.14 23.24
N GLU A 525 27.81 1.32 23.40
CA GLU A 525 29.23 1.49 23.72
C GLU A 525 29.53 0.94 25.12
N SER A 526 28.63 1.14 26.08
CA SER A 526 28.66 0.54 27.42
C SER A 526 28.56 -1.00 27.37
N LYS A 527 27.62 -1.56 26.61
CA LYS A 527 27.50 -3.02 26.41
C LYS A 527 28.70 -3.63 25.68
N ALA A 528 29.42 -2.84 24.88
CA ALA A 528 30.61 -3.28 24.14
C ALA A 528 31.93 -3.11 24.93
N GLY A 529 31.87 -2.72 26.21
CA GLY A 529 33.06 -2.64 27.08
C GLY A 529 34.06 -1.55 26.71
N LYS A 530 33.67 -0.54 25.91
CA LYS A 530 34.52 0.63 25.65
C LYS A 530 34.44 1.58 26.86
N GLY A 531 35.59 1.97 27.42
CA GLY A 531 35.70 2.87 28.58
C GLY A 531 35.07 4.26 28.36
N LEU A 532 35.22 5.16 29.35
CA LEU A 532 34.56 6.49 29.51
C LEU A 532 33.52 6.82 28.43
N VAL A 533 32.27 6.47 28.71
CA VAL A 533 31.14 6.63 27.77
C VAL A 533 30.85 8.12 27.57
N ASN A 534 31.27 8.66 26.42
CA ASN A 534 30.94 10.04 26.06
C ASN A 534 29.47 10.13 25.62
N SER A 535 28.64 10.67 26.51
CA SER A 535 27.20 10.93 26.31
C SER A 535 26.91 12.11 25.38
N GLY A 536 27.94 12.85 24.95
CA GLY A 536 27.80 13.98 24.02
C GLY A 536 27.25 13.58 22.66
N ARG A 537 26.35 14.40 22.09
CA ARG A 537 25.77 14.20 20.76
C ARG A 537 26.83 14.38 19.67
N LYS A 538 27.04 13.38 18.81
CA LYS A 538 28.03 13.46 17.70
C LYS A 538 27.46 14.21 16.48
N PRO A 539 28.29 14.88 15.65
CA PRO A 539 27.87 15.41 14.35
C PRO A 539 27.36 14.30 13.43
N VAL A 540 26.29 14.56 12.69
CA VAL A 540 25.70 13.61 11.73
C VAL A 540 25.39 14.33 10.42
N SER A 541 25.64 13.67 9.29
CA SER A 541 25.22 14.11 7.96
C SER A 541 24.09 13.22 7.41
N LEU A 542 23.35 13.75 6.44
CA LEU A 542 22.31 13.00 5.74
C LEU A 542 22.93 11.83 4.94
N ARG A 543 22.57 10.59 5.28
CA ARG A 543 23.01 9.39 4.56
C ARG A 543 21.91 8.85 3.64
N ILE A 544 21.59 9.60 2.58
CA ILE A 544 20.44 9.30 1.71
C ILE A 544 20.82 8.47 0.47
N PHE A 545 22.01 8.68 -0.09
CA PHE A 545 22.49 8.04 -1.32
C PHE A 545 22.93 6.60 -1.08
N THR A 546 21.95 5.75 -0.78
CA THR A 546 22.11 4.31 -0.54
C THR A 546 21.57 3.52 -1.72
N ILE A 547 21.73 2.19 -1.70
CA ILE A 547 21.16 1.31 -2.73
C ILE A 547 19.63 1.46 -2.84
N LYS A 548 18.96 1.77 -1.73
CA LYS A 548 17.51 2.03 -1.71
C LYS A 548 17.13 3.24 -2.56
N PHE A 549 17.96 4.28 -2.55
CA PHE A 549 17.77 5.48 -3.38
C PHE A 549 18.00 5.18 -4.87
N HIS A 550 18.95 4.30 -5.18
CA HIS A 550 19.20 3.87 -6.56
C HIS A 550 18.05 3.05 -7.14
N TYR A 551 17.41 2.16 -6.35
CA TYR A 551 16.27 1.37 -6.82
C TYR A 551 15.04 2.20 -7.20
N LEU A 552 14.94 3.46 -6.75
CA LEU A 552 13.84 4.35 -7.16
C LEU A 552 13.80 4.57 -8.68
N GLY A 553 14.95 4.43 -9.36
CA GLY A 553 15.06 4.48 -10.81
C GLY A 553 14.42 3.30 -11.52
N ASP A 554 14.18 2.18 -10.84
CA ASP A 554 13.72 0.93 -11.46
C ASP A 554 12.18 0.81 -11.48
N TYR A 555 11.46 1.70 -10.80
CA TYR A 555 10.01 1.56 -10.62
C TYR A 555 9.26 1.57 -11.95
N ALA A 556 9.52 2.56 -12.81
CA ALA A 556 8.80 2.68 -14.08
C ALA A 556 9.05 1.47 -15.02
N SER A 557 10.27 0.92 -15.05
CA SER A 557 10.59 -0.23 -15.89
C SER A 557 10.01 -1.53 -15.32
N VAL A 558 10.08 -1.73 -14.01
CA VAL A 558 9.50 -2.90 -13.34
C VAL A 558 7.97 -2.88 -13.46
N ILE A 559 7.33 -1.72 -13.31
CA ILE A 559 5.87 -1.60 -13.46
C ILE A 559 5.42 -1.91 -14.89
N ARG A 560 6.12 -1.36 -15.90
CA ARG A 560 5.83 -1.66 -17.31
C ARG A 560 5.93 -3.16 -17.61
N ARG A 561 6.87 -3.86 -16.96
CA ARG A 561 7.11 -5.29 -17.17
C ARG A 561 6.13 -6.20 -16.43
N LEU A 562 5.85 -5.91 -15.16
CA LEU A 562 5.18 -6.83 -14.23
C LEU A 562 3.81 -6.34 -13.73
N GLY A 563 3.38 -5.13 -14.09
CA GLY A 563 2.21 -4.48 -13.50
C GLY A 563 2.55 -3.68 -12.24
N THR A 564 1.54 -3.17 -11.54
CA THR A 564 1.73 -2.18 -10.47
C THR A 564 2.32 -2.74 -9.18
N THR A 565 2.93 -1.87 -8.37
CA THR A 565 3.73 -2.25 -7.17
C THR A 565 2.93 -2.92 -6.06
N ASP A 566 1.62 -2.64 -5.96
CA ASP A 566 0.71 -3.32 -5.04
C ASP A 566 0.55 -4.82 -5.36
N SER A 567 0.84 -5.27 -6.58
CA SER A 567 0.86 -6.70 -6.93
C SER A 567 1.94 -7.49 -6.19
N TYR A 568 3.09 -6.87 -5.92
CA TYR A 568 4.28 -7.52 -5.37
C TYR A 568 4.85 -6.74 -4.16
N SER A 569 4.00 -5.99 -3.46
CA SER A 569 4.36 -5.23 -2.28
C SER A 569 4.68 -6.15 -1.10
N SER A 570 5.73 -5.81 -0.36
CA SER A 570 6.08 -6.48 0.91
C SER A 570 5.00 -6.32 1.99
N GLN A 571 4.13 -5.30 1.86
CA GLN A 571 2.97 -5.10 2.75
C GLN A 571 2.04 -6.32 2.77
N THR A 572 1.88 -7.02 1.63
CA THR A 572 1.08 -8.24 1.57
C THR A 572 1.68 -9.31 2.47
N GLY A 573 2.99 -9.54 2.40
CA GLY A 573 3.68 -10.48 3.29
C GLY A 573 3.58 -10.08 4.78
N GLU A 574 3.71 -8.80 5.10
CA GLU A 574 3.51 -8.28 6.47
C GLU A 574 2.09 -8.52 6.99
N LEU A 575 1.07 -8.43 6.12
CA LEU A 575 -0.31 -8.78 6.47
C LEU A 575 -0.43 -10.27 6.80
N TYR A 576 0.18 -11.15 6.01
CA TYR A 576 0.16 -12.60 6.25
C TYR A 576 0.97 -13.02 7.48
N HIS A 577 1.97 -12.25 7.92
CA HIS A 577 2.61 -12.48 9.23
C HIS A 577 1.64 -12.42 10.42
N ARG A 578 0.45 -11.83 10.28
CA ARG A 578 -0.56 -11.85 11.35
C ARG A 578 -1.04 -13.26 11.66
N GLU A 579 -1.05 -14.15 10.66
CA GLU A 579 -1.46 -15.55 10.83
C GLU A 579 -0.57 -16.31 11.81
N PRO A 580 0.74 -16.53 11.56
CA PRO A 580 1.59 -17.27 12.49
C PRO A 580 1.69 -16.57 13.86
N LYS A 581 1.61 -15.23 13.92
CA LYS A 581 1.52 -14.49 15.18
C LYS A 581 0.26 -14.80 15.96
N SER A 582 -0.87 -15.00 15.28
CA SER A 582 -2.14 -15.40 15.91
C SER A 582 -2.17 -16.88 16.32
N TRP A 583 -1.40 -17.73 15.64
CA TRP A 583 -1.33 -19.17 15.91
C TRP A 583 -0.31 -19.53 17.00
N TYR A 584 0.77 -18.75 17.13
CA TYR A 584 1.82 -19.00 18.12
C TYR A 584 1.30 -19.14 19.57
N PRO A 585 0.33 -18.34 20.06
CA PRO A 585 -0.26 -18.55 21.38
C PRO A 585 -0.97 -19.90 21.57
N TRP A 586 -1.31 -20.60 20.48
CA TRP A 586 -1.98 -21.91 20.51
C TRP A 586 -0.99 -23.08 20.49
N THR A 587 0.31 -22.78 20.47
CA THR A 587 1.39 -23.75 20.60
C THR A 587 1.86 -23.87 22.05
N ASP A 588 2.55 -24.95 22.38
CA ASP A 588 3.24 -25.10 23.67
C ASP A 588 4.54 -24.26 23.78
N ARG A 589 4.89 -23.52 22.71
CA ARG A 589 6.08 -22.66 22.56
C ARG A 589 7.41 -23.41 22.50
N LYS A 590 7.39 -24.72 22.24
CA LYS A 590 8.56 -25.57 21.97
C LYS A 590 8.45 -26.10 20.55
N GLU A 591 9.52 -25.98 19.77
CA GLU A 591 9.55 -26.47 18.37
C GLU A 591 8.27 -26.07 17.61
N TYR A 592 7.87 -24.82 17.81
CA TYR A 592 6.53 -24.33 17.48
C TYR A 592 6.28 -24.30 15.96
N GLU A 593 7.33 -24.37 15.15
CA GLU A 593 7.27 -24.49 13.70
C GLU A 593 6.38 -25.68 13.28
N ASP A 594 6.49 -26.81 13.97
CA ASP A 594 5.72 -28.03 13.69
C ASP A 594 4.25 -27.83 14.02
N GLN A 595 3.98 -27.25 15.19
CA GLN A 595 2.61 -26.98 15.63
C GLN A 595 1.93 -25.94 14.75
N ILE A 596 2.65 -24.89 14.34
CA ILE A 596 2.16 -23.87 13.40
C ILE A 596 1.82 -24.53 12.05
N SER A 597 2.65 -25.44 11.55
CA SER A 597 2.39 -26.18 10.31
C SER A 597 1.11 -27.02 10.39
N GLN A 598 0.86 -27.69 11.52
CA GLN A 598 -0.38 -28.44 11.75
C GLN A 598 -1.60 -27.52 11.88
N ILE A 599 -1.48 -26.37 12.56
CA ILE A 599 -2.56 -25.38 12.67
C ILE A 599 -2.95 -24.88 11.28
N GLU A 600 -1.98 -24.62 10.42
CA GLU A 600 -2.18 -24.20 9.04
C GLU A 600 -2.97 -25.26 8.25
N ARG A 601 -2.58 -26.55 8.31
CA ARG A 601 -3.33 -27.67 7.68
C ARG A 601 -4.76 -27.82 8.21
N ARG A 602 -4.95 -27.72 9.53
CA ARG A 602 -6.30 -27.78 10.14
C ARG A 602 -7.20 -26.69 9.56
N ARG A 603 -6.70 -25.46 9.44
CA ARG A 603 -7.48 -24.33 8.92
C ARG A 603 -7.81 -24.51 7.44
N SER A 604 -6.83 -24.89 6.61
CA SER A 604 -7.02 -25.14 5.18
C SER A 604 -8.07 -26.23 4.95
N ARG A 605 -7.91 -27.41 5.57
CA ARG A 605 -8.85 -28.53 5.40
C ARG A 605 -10.26 -28.23 5.92
N LEU A 606 -10.39 -27.48 7.03
CA LEU A 606 -11.70 -27.04 7.52
C LEU A 606 -12.38 -26.04 6.56
N SER A 607 -11.60 -25.20 5.88
CA SER A 607 -12.11 -24.31 4.84
C SER A 607 -12.67 -25.11 3.67
N ASP A 608 -11.93 -26.11 3.18
CA ASP A 608 -12.35 -26.98 2.08
C ASP A 608 -13.60 -27.79 2.42
N ILE A 609 -13.67 -28.34 3.63
CA ILE A 609 -14.85 -29.07 4.12
C ILE A 609 -16.07 -28.14 4.13
N ARG A 610 -15.93 -26.90 4.64
CA ARG A 610 -17.04 -25.92 4.64
C ARG A 610 -17.49 -25.56 3.23
N ALA A 611 -16.54 -25.31 2.32
CA ALA A 611 -16.82 -25.02 0.92
C ALA A 611 -17.60 -26.18 0.26
N GLY A 612 -17.15 -27.41 0.46
CA GLY A 612 -17.82 -28.60 -0.08
C GLY A 612 -19.23 -28.81 0.49
N ILE A 613 -19.45 -28.54 1.78
CA ILE A 613 -20.80 -28.59 2.38
C ILE A 613 -21.71 -27.54 1.74
N GLN A 614 -21.21 -26.32 1.54
CA GLN A 614 -21.98 -25.22 0.96
C GLN A 614 -22.38 -25.54 -0.48
N MET A 615 -21.45 -26.03 -1.32
CA MET A 615 -21.76 -26.43 -2.70
C MET A 615 -22.80 -27.55 -2.78
N ARG A 616 -22.71 -28.56 -1.92
CA ARG A 616 -23.72 -29.63 -1.85
C ARG A 616 -25.10 -29.08 -1.47
N ALA A 617 -25.15 -28.11 -0.55
CA ALA A 617 -26.39 -27.45 -0.17
C ALA A 617 -27.00 -26.64 -1.32
N THR A 618 -26.19 -25.94 -2.11
CA THR A 618 -26.64 -25.17 -3.29
C THR A 618 -27.08 -26.08 -4.46
N SER A 619 -26.46 -27.25 -4.62
CA SER A 619 -26.86 -28.21 -5.66
C SER A 619 -28.19 -28.91 -5.35
N LEU A 620 -28.53 -29.06 -4.06
CA LEU A 620 -29.80 -29.66 -3.60
C LEU A 620 -30.97 -28.67 -3.53
N LYS A 621 -30.69 -27.36 -3.50
CA LYS A 621 -31.70 -26.30 -3.54
C LYS A 621 -31.46 -25.47 -4.80
N GLY A 622 -32.24 -25.68 -5.85
CA GLY A 622 -32.13 -25.00 -7.15
C GLY A 622 -32.36 -23.47 -7.15
N GLN A 623 -32.02 -22.75 -6.08
CA GLN A 623 -32.00 -21.29 -6.00
C GLN A 623 -30.89 -20.82 -5.03
N PRO A 624 -30.17 -19.73 -5.34
CA PRO A 624 -29.24 -19.12 -4.39
C PRO A 624 -30.02 -18.45 -3.26
N SER A 625 -30.08 -19.11 -2.10
CA SER A 625 -30.55 -18.50 -0.87
C SER A 625 -29.53 -17.47 -0.39
N GLN A 626 -29.95 -16.21 -0.25
CA GLN A 626 -29.15 -15.16 0.38
C GLN A 626 -28.75 -15.57 1.82
N PRO A 627 -27.52 -15.27 2.27
CA PRO A 627 -27.16 -15.43 3.67
C PRO A 627 -27.86 -14.34 4.49
N GLY A 628 -28.90 -14.73 5.23
CA GLY A 628 -29.47 -13.92 6.30
C GLY A 628 -28.66 -14.02 7.58
N GLY A 629 -28.63 -12.93 8.36
CA GLY A 629 -28.41 -13.02 9.81
C GLY A 629 -27.32 -12.16 10.43
N GLY A 630 -27.07 -10.96 9.93
CA GLY A 630 -26.44 -9.88 10.70
C GLY A 630 -26.94 -8.57 10.11
N ILE A 631 -27.56 -7.70 10.92
CA ILE A 631 -28.08 -6.40 10.46
C ILE A 631 -26.96 -5.68 9.70
N PRO A 632 -27.02 -5.55 8.36
CA PRO A 632 -26.04 -4.75 7.66
C PRO A 632 -26.40 -3.31 7.96
N MET A 633 -25.41 -2.56 8.45
CA MET A 633 -25.36 -1.11 8.24
C MET A 633 -25.64 -0.92 6.74
N GLU A 634 -26.74 -0.26 6.37
CA GLU A 634 -27.26 -0.22 4.98
C GLU A 634 -26.10 -0.05 3.98
N ILE A 635 -25.82 -1.13 3.24
CA ILE A 635 -24.82 -1.11 2.17
C ILE A 635 -25.46 -0.30 1.06
N ILE A 636 -24.92 0.90 0.80
CA ILE A 636 -25.36 1.71 -0.32
C ILE A 636 -25.14 0.88 -1.59
N SER A 637 -26.18 0.72 -2.41
CA SER A 637 -25.99 0.04 -3.69
C SER A 637 -24.98 0.82 -4.53
N PRO A 638 -24.07 0.15 -5.27
CA PRO A 638 -23.05 0.84 -6.09
C PRO A 638 -23.62 1.83 -7.11
N GLU A 639 -24.90 1.68 -7.46
CA GLU A 639 -25.65 2.53 -8.39
C GLU A 639 -26.12 3.84 -7.75
N GLN A 640 -26.34 3.85 -6.43
CA GLN A 640 -26.77 5.04 -5.70
C GLN A 640 -25.59 5.98 -5.46
N ARG A 641 -25.66 7.22 -5.97
CA ARG A 641 -24.55 8.20 -5.89
C ARG A 641 -24.34 8.80 -4.50
N TYR A 642 -25.39 8.90 -3.69
CA TYR A 642 -25.28 9.41 -2.32
C TYR A 642 -26.35 8.82 -1.40
N LEU A 643 -26.09 8.83 -0.08
CA LEU A 643 -27.04 8.45 0.95
C LEU A 643 -27.16 9.56 2.00
N ILE A 644 -28.41 9.91 2.33
CA ILE A 644 -28.81 10.81 3.43
C ILE A 644 -29.92 10.09 4.21
N GLY A 645 -29.99 10.31 5.53
CA GLY A 645 -31.01 9.70 6.38
C GLY A 645 -32.44 9.97 5.88
N GLU A 646 -33.32 8.99 6.04
CA GLU A 646 -34.72 9.09 5.63
C GLU A 646 -35.63 9.60 6.74
N ASP A 647 -35.14 9.60 7.97
CA ASP A 647 -35.95 9.95 9.12
C ASP A 647 -36.29 11.44 9.16
N GLN A 648 -37.47 11.71 9.72
CA GLN A 648 -38.02 13.04 9.91
C GLN A 648 -37.95 13.47 11.39
N ASN A 649 -37.07 12.85 12.19
CA ASN A 649 -37.01 13.04 13.64
C ASN A 649 -36.44 14.39 14.07
N SER A 650 -35.73 15.08 13.17
CA SER A 650 -35.10 16.39 13.42
C SER A 650 -35.71 17.50 12.56
N PRO A 651 -36.99 17.88 12.76
CA PRO A 651 -37.64 18.94 11.99
C PRO A 651 -37.15 20.33 12.42
N ILE A 652 -36.90 21.19 11.44
CA ILE A 652 -36.64 22.62 11.61
C ILE A 652 -37.75 23.38 10.89
N SER A 653 -38.50 24.21 11.63
CA SER A 653 -39.50 25.11 11.04
C SER A 653 -38.82 26.25 10.31
N LEU A 654 -39.33 26.65 9.12
CA LEU A 654 -38.82 27.86 8.44
C LEU A 654 -39.01 29.13 9.29
N ASN A 655 -39.96 29.13 10.23
CA ASN A 655 -40.13 30.23 11.18
C ASN A 655 -38.91 30.40 12.11
N ALA A 656 -38.08 29.37 12.28
CA ALA A 656 -36.83 29.47 13.04
C ALA A 656 -35.80 30.40 12.37
N PHE A 657 -35.98 30.71 11.08
CA PHE A 657 -35.11 31.59 10.28
C PHE A 657 -35.69 33.01 10.13
N LEU A 658 -36.90 33.28 10.66
CA LEU A 658 -37.54 34.59 10.63
C LEU A 658 -37.17 35.42 11.87
N GLU A 659 -37.24 36.75 11.76
CA GLU A 659 -36.84 37.70 12.81
C GLU A 659 -37.51 37.40 14.16
N ARG A 660 -36.71 37.28 15.24
CA ARG A 660 -37.17 37.61 16.59
C ARG A 660 -36.69 39.02 16.90
N SER A 661 -37.63 39.92 17.10
CA SER A 661 -37.43 41.36 17.29
C SER A 661 -36.66 41.75 18.58
N ASP A 662 -36.13 40.81 19.36
CA ASP A 662 -35.60 41.06 20.71
C ASP A 662 -34.10 40.76 20.93
N MET A 663 -33.31 40.33 19.94
CA MET A 663 -31.90 40.01 20.17
C MET A 663 -30.92 40.92 19.42
N MET A 664 -30.03 41.55 20.18
CA MET A 664 -28.95 42.48 19.79
C MET A 664 -27.92 41.94 18.77
N HIS A 665 -28.14 40.77 18.15
CA HIS A 665 -27.26 40.16 17.15
C HIS A 665 -28.08 39.45 16.07
N ARG A 666 -28.11 40.01 14.85
CA ARG A 666 -28.64 39.32 13.66
C ARG A 666 -27.74 38.13 13.30
N ASP A 667 -28.30 36.95 13.05
CA ASP A 667 -27.54 35.78 12.62
C ASP A 667 -27.08 35.97 11.17
N SER A 668 -25.78 36.24 10.98
CA SER A 668 -25.17 36.50 9.67
C SER A 668 -25.32 35.32 8.71
N TYR A 669 -25.43 34.08 9.21
CA TYR A 669 -25.58 32.91 8.37
C TYR A 669 -26.99 32.76 7.81
N THR A 670 -28.02 33.33 8.43
CA THR A 670 -29.42 33.14 8.03
C THR A 670 -30.08 34.42 7.52
N ILE A 671 -29.95 35.51 8.27
CA ILE A 671 -30.67 36.76 8.03
C ILE A 671 -29.94 37.63 7.00
N VAL A 672 -28.63 37.82 7.16
CA VAL A 672 -27.83 38.64 6.23
C VAL A 672 -27.63 37.93 4.88
N SER A 673 -27.67 36.60 4.87
CA SER A 673 -27.36 35.77 3.71
C SER A 673 -28.56 35.43 2.81
N GLY A 674 -29.79 35.72 3.26
CA GLY A 674 -31.02 35.37 2.53
C GLY A 674 -31.28 33.86 2.47
N PHE A 675 -31.13 33.13 3.58
CA PHE A 675 -31.25 31.65 3.59
C PHE A 675 -32.52 31.14 2.89
N ILE A 676 -33.70 31.66 3.25
CA ILE A 676 -34.98 31.17 2.71
C ILE A 676 -35.09 31.45 1.21
N SER A 677 -34.75 32.65 0.75
CA SER A 677 -34.85 33.00 -0.68
C SER A 677 -33.91 32.14 -1.50
N LYS A 678 -32.62 32.05 -1.12
CA LYS A 678 -31.63 31.21 -1.81
C LYS A 678 -32.00 29.73 -1.80
N MET A 679 -32.56 29.22 -0.70
CA MET A 679 -33.00 27.83 -0.61
C MET A 679 -34.15 27.58 -1.59
N LYS A 680 -35.16 28.45 -1.62
CA LYS A 680 -36.31 28.30 -2.52
C LYS A 680 -35.91 28.50 -3.99
N GLU A 681 -34.99 29.41 -4.29
CA GLU A 681 -34.40 29.59 -5.62
C GLU A 681 -33.68 28.33 -6.09
N HIS A 682 -32.91 27.67 -5.21
CA HIS A 682 -32.26 26.37 -5.50
C HIS A 682 -33.26 25.23 -5.72
N LEU A 683 -34.34 25.20 -4.94
CA LEU A 683 -35.36 24.15 -5.01
C LEU A 683 -36.32 24.32 -6.19
N LEU A 684 -36.54 25.53 -6.68
CA LEU A 684 -37.47 25.85 -7.76
C LEU A 684 -37.25 24.99 -9.03
N PRO A 685 -36.08 24.99 -9.69
CA PRO A 685 -35.89 24.19 -10.90
C PRO A 685 -36.04 22.68 -10.64
N ARG A 686 -35.64 22.21 -9.45
CA ARG A 686 -35.67 20.79 -9.07
C ARG A 686 -37.08 20.29 -8.76
N VAL A 687 -37.92 21.12 -8.15
CA VAL A 687 -39.33 20.76 -7.92
C VAL A 687 -40.13 20.79 -9.23
N LEU A 688 -39.81 21.73 -10.13
CA LEU A 688 -40.42 21.76 -11.47
C LEU A 688 -40.06 20.52 -12.27
N GLU A 689 -38.80 20.09 -12.24
CA GLU A 689 -38.36 18.83 -12.85
C GLU A 689 -39.09 17.63 -12.25
N ALA A 690 -39.20 17.54 -10.93
CA ALA A 690 -39.92 16.46 -10.25
C ALA A 690 -41.42 16.42 -10.58
N LEU A 691 -42.01 17.56 -10.93
CA LEU A 691 -43.39 17.70 -11.39
C LEU A 691 -43.55 17.51 -12.92
N GLY A 692 -42.48 17.28 -13.67
CA GLY A 692 -42.50 17.10 -15.13
C GLY A 692 -42.51 18.40 -15.96
N HIS A 693 -42.13 19.53 -15.34
CA HIS A 693 -42.21 20.88 -15.90
C HIS A 693 -40.85 21.59 -16.04
N ALA A 694 -39.75 20.84 -16.20
CA ALA A 694 -38.38 21.37 -16.21
C ALA A 694 -38.13 22.53 -17.21
N GLU A 695 -38.80 22.53 -18.37
CA GLU A 695 -38.63 23.53 -19.43
C GLU A 695 -39.62 24.71 -19.35
N SER A 696 -40.49 24.74 -18.33
CA SER A 696 -41.51 25.79 -18.23
C SER A 696 -40.84 27.15 -17.98
N PRO A 697 -41.17 28.21 -18.75
CA PRO A 697 -40.69 29.55 -18.46
C PRO A 697 -41.34 30.03 -17.17
N VAL A 698 -40.53 30.35 -16.17
CA VAL A 698 -41.00 30.81 -14.86
C VAL A 698 -40.40 32.19 -14.55
N ASP A 699 -41.21 33.06 -13.94
CA ASP A 699 -40.77 34.38 -13.52
C ASP A 699 -39.62 34.31 -12.50
N LYS A 700 -38.77 35.35 -12.46
CA LYS A 700 -37.63 35.46 -11.54
C LYS A 700 -38.05 35.39 -10.08
N ASP A 701 -39.27 35.82 -9.76
CA ASP A 701 -39.82 35.80 -8.40
C ASP A 701 -40.60 34.52 -8.06
N ALA A 702 -40.65 33.55 -8.96
CA ALA A 702 -41.46 32.35 -8.77
C ALA A 702 -40.99 31.43 -7.65
N TRP A 703 -39.77 31.62 -7.14
CA TRP A 703 -39.29 30.95 -5.93
C TRP A 703 -40.22 31.16 -4.74
N LYS A 704 -40.98 32.28 -4.69
CA LYS A 704 -41.98 32.56 -3.65
C LYS A 704 -43.08 31.49 -3.58
N HIS A 705 -43.43 30.89 -4.72
CA HIS A 705 -44.44 29.83 -4.86
C HIS A 705 -43.93 28.43 -4.50
N VAL A 706 -42.64 28.27 -4.22
CA VAL A 706 -42.09 27.02 -3.68
C VAL A 706 -42.52 26.89 -2.22
N THR A 707 -43.23 25.80 -1.91
CA THR A 707 -43.74 25.51 -0.57
C THR A 707 -43.15 24.22 -0.02
N LEU A 708 -42.89 24.22 1.29
CA LEU A 708 -42.43 23.04 2.01
C LEU A 708 -43.60 22.49 2.83
N GLN A 709 -43.78 21.18 2.83
CA GLN A 709 -44.82 20.52 3.61
C GLN A 709 -44.69 20.90 5.09
N HIS A 710 -45.77 21.41 5.70
CA HIS A 710 -45.80 21.92 7.07
C HIS A 710 -44.81 23.04 7.39
N ASN A 711 -44.25 23.72 6.38
CA ASN A 711 -43.21 24.74 6.55
C ASN A 711 -41.96 24.21 7.28
N ARG A 712 -41.58 22.94 7.02
CA ARG A 712 -40.49 22.23 7.70
C ARG A 712 -39.45 21.69 6.72
N LEU A 713 -38.20 21.68 7.17
CA LEU A 713 -37.09 20.91 6.59
C LEU A 713 -36.48 20.01 7.67
N PHE A 714 -35.78 18.97 7.26
CA PHE A 714 -35.21 17.97 8.16
C PHE A 714 -33.69 17.97 8.06
N ASN A 715 -33.02 18.05 9.21
CA ASN A 715 -31.57 18.16 9.30
C ASN A 715 -30.90 16.80 9.50
N HIS A 716 -29.82 16.57 8.74
CA HIS A 716 -28.99 15.38 8.78
C HIS A 716 -27.54 15.77 9.09
N ARG A 717 -26.86 14.95 9.89
CA ARG A 717 -25.45 15.20 10.25
C ARG A 717 -24.46 14.59 9.28
N ILE A 718 -24.89 13.57 8.54
CA ILE A 718 -24.04 12.72 7.71
C ILE A 718 -24.56 12.70 6.28
N LEU A 719 -23.64 12.87 5.33
CA LEU A 719 -23.84 12.63 3.91
C LEU A 719 -22.78 11.62 3.47
N ARG A 720 -23.20 10.50 2.86
CA ARG A 720 -22.27 9.54 2.23
C ARG A 720 -22.29 9.73 0.73
N LEU A 721 -21.13 9.78 0.09
CA LEU A 721 -20.97 9.98 -1.35
C LEU A 721 -20.21 8.81 -1.98
N ASN A 722 -20.82 8.16 -2.96
CA ASN A 722 -20.16 7.14 -3.77
C ASN A 722 -19.51 7.78 -4.99
N HIS A 723 -18.26 7.46 -5.27
CA HIS A 723 -17.53 7.96 -6.42
C HIS A 723 -16.77 6.84 -7.14
N THR A 724 -16.56 7.04 -8.44
CA THR A 724 -15.66 6.20 -9.24
C THR A 724 -14.23 6.70 -9.07
N THR A 725 -13.30 5.77 -8.84
CA THR A 725 -11.88 6.08 -8.73
C THR A 725 -11.17 6.08 -10.07
N TYR A 726 -9.97 6.66 -10.14
CA TYR A 726 -9.14 6.74 -11.35
C TYR A 726 -8.89 5.38 -12.05
N ASP A 727 -8.92 4.28 -11.30
CA ASP A 727 -8.72 2.90 -11.74
C ASP A 727 -10.04 2.11 -11.92
N LEU A 728 -11.16 2.82 -12.11
CA LEU A 728 -12.50 2.26 -12.35
C LEU A 728 -13.08 1.43 -11.20
N ARG A 729 -12.62 1.66 -9.97
CA ARG A 729 -13.22 1.07 -8.76
C ARG A 729 -14.28 2.03 -8.18
N ARG A 730 -15.01 1.53 -7.17
CA ARG A 730 -15.97 2.32 -6.39
C ARG A 730 -15.42 2.52 -4.99
N GLN A 731 -15.50 3.76 -4.52
CA GLN A 731 -15.19 4.14 -3.15
C GLN A 731 -16.26 5.11 -2.64
N ASP A 732 -16.29 5.29 -1.33
CA ASP A 732 -17.21 6.19 -0.66
C ASP A 732 -16.51 7.15 0.29
N ASP A 733 -17.07 8.35 0.42
CA ASP A 733 -16.67 9.35 1.40
C ASP A 733 -17.80 9.62 2.38
N VAL A 734 -17.44 9.80 3.65
CA VAL A 734 -18.38 10.19 4.71
C VAL A 734 -18.12 11.64 5.11
N ILE A 735 -19.09 12.49 4.81
CA ILE A 735 -19.11 13.90 5.23
C ILE A 735 -19.89 14.00 6.53
N HIS A 736 -19.29 14.64 7.54
CA HIS A 736 -19.95 14.90 8.81
C HIS A 736 -19.82 16.38 9.19
N VAL A 737 -20.96 17.07 9.26
CA VAL A 737 -21.06 18.54 9.42
C VAL A 737 -20.35 19.08 10.67
N ASP A 738 -20.40 18.33 11.79
CA ASP A 738 -19.75 18.73 13.05
C ASP A 738 -18.25 18.39 13.14
N THR A 739 -17.64 17.80 12.11
CA THR A 739 -16.22 17.38 12.18
C THR A 739 -15.38 18.08 11.11
N PRO A 740 -14.03 18.01 11.18
CA PRO A 740 -13.19 18.48 10.09
C PRO A 740 -13.43 17.79 8.73
N ARG A 741 -14.17 16.67 8.70
CA ARG A 741 -14.63 15.98 7.49
C ARG A 741 -15.90 16.61 6.91
N CYS A 742 -15.92 17.94 6.82
CA CYS A 742 -17.05 18.72 6.29
C CYS A 742 -16.74 19.41 4.96
N ASN A 743 -15.54 19.25 4.41
CA ASN A 743 -15.15 19.94 3.18
C ASN A 743 -15.40 19.05 1.96
N VAL A 744 -15.89 19.65 0.88
CA VAL A 744 -16.28 18.97 -0.35
C VAL A 744 -15.66 19.61 -1.59
N MET A 745 -15.60 18.83 -2.66
CA MET A 745 -14.98 19.17 -3.94
C MET A 745 -15.99 19.08 -5.08
N LEU A 746 -15.99 20.09 -5.95
CA LEU A 746 -16.90 20.23 -7.09
C LEU A 746 -16.13 20.57 -8.37
N LEU A 747 -16.73 20.30 -9.54
CA LEU A 747 -16.16 20.72 -10.82
C LEU A 747 -16.18 22.24 -10.91
N ASN A 748 -15.11 22.84 -11.42
CA ASN A 748 -15.12 24.25 -11.75
C ASN A 748 -15.71 24.45 -13.16
N PRO A 749 -16.90 25.04 -13.32
CA PRO A 749 -17.51 25.22 -14.64
C PRO A 749 -16.72 26.18 -15.54
N PHE A 750 -15.81 26.97 -14.96
CA PHE A 750 -14.94 27.88 -15.69
C PHE A 750 -13.62 27.25 -16.12
N PHE A 751 -13.38 25.97 -15.80
CA PHE A 751 -12.17 25.25 -16.21
C PHE A 751 -12.36 24.63 -17.60
N CYS A 752 -11.63 25.15 -18.58
CA CYS A 752 -11.60 24.65 -19.94
C CYS A 752 -10.16 24.68 -20.49
N LYS A 753 -9.97 24.23 -21.73
CA LYS A 753 -8.65 24.17 -22.38
C LYS A 753 -8.01 25.55 -22.49
N GLU A 754 -8.80 26.62 -22.57
CA GLU A 754 -8.36 28.00 -22.66
C GLU A 754 -7.97 28.58 -21.29
N THR A 755 -8.63 28.13 -20.21
CA THR A 755 -8.46 28.69 -18.85
C THR A 755 -7.66 27.79 -17.90
N TRP A 756 -7.20 26.61 -18.35
CA TRP A 756 -6.53 25.62 -17.49
C TRP A 756 -5.27 26.12 -16.75
N LYS A 757 -4.63 27.18 -17.25
CA LYS A 757 -3.46 27.82 -16.60
C LYS A 757 -3.85 28.86 -15.56
N SER A 758 -5.05 29.44 -15.63
CA SER A 758 -5.49 30.55 -14.79
C SER A 758 -6.61 30.18 -13.81
N GLN A 759 -7.31 29.06 -14.06
CA GLN A 759 -8.39 28.55 -13.23
C GLN A 759 -8.08 27.13 -12.75
N PRO A 760 -8.33 26.80 -11.48
CA PRO A 760 -8.18 25.43 -11.00
C PRO A 760 -9.32 24.54 -11.54
N PRO A 761 -9.10 23.23 -11.72
CA PRO A 761 -10.15 22.31 -12.20
C PRO A 761 -11.30 22.12 -11.22
N TYR A 762 -11.10 22.46 -9.94
CA TYR A 762 -12.06 22.19 -8.88
C TYR A 762 -12.31 23.41 -8.00
N ARG A 763 -13.53 23.46 -7.47
CA ARG A 763 -13.96 24.37 -6.41
C ARG A 763 -14.16 23.60 -5.11
N TYR A 764 -13.99 24.29 -4.00
CA TYR A 764 -14.11 23.70 -2.67
C TYR A 764 -15.16 24.45 -1.85
N ALA A 765 -15.91 23.70 -1.04
CA ALA A 765 -16.90 24.28 -0.14
C ALA A 765 -16.87 23.57 1.22
N LYS A 766 -17.20 24.31 2.28
CA LYS A 766 -17.43 23.77 3.62
C LYS A 766 -18.91 23.51 3.78
N VAL A 767 -19.28 22.27 4.08
CA VAL A 767 -20.66 21.88 4.36
C VAL A 767 -21.06 22.38 5.74
N LEU A 768 -22.11 23.19 5.77
CA LEU A 768 -22.70 23.76 6.99
C LEU A 768 -23.91 22.96 7.46
N GLY A 769 -24.67 22.37 6.54
CA GLY A 769 -25.83 21.55 6.86
C GLY A 769 -26.21 20.63 5.71
N VAL A 770 -26.78 19.47 6.05
CA VAL A 770 -27.35 18.51 5.08
C VAL A 770 -28.83 18.40 5.37
N PHE A 771 -29.66 18.62 4.36
CA PHE A 771 -31.09 18.74 4.55
C PHE A 771 -31.88 17.89 3.56
N HIS A 772 -33.09 17.52 3.96
CA HIS A 772 -34.14 17.18 3.02
C HIS A 772 -35.42 17.93 3.37
N ALA A 773 -36.28 18.14 2.38
CA ALA A 773 -37.62 18.67 2.58
C ALA A 773 -38.59 18.05 1.57
N ASN A 774 -39.86 18.01 1.94
CA ASN A 774 -40.96 17.66 1.04
C ASN A 774 -41.45 18.97 0.40
N VAL A 775 -41.22 19.14 -0.90
CA VAL A 775 -41.35 20.41 -1.62
C VAL A 775 -42.43 20.29 -2.69
N SER A 776 -43.22 21.35 -2.88
CA SER A 776 -44.19 21.49 -3.96
C SER A 776 -44.17 22.91 -4.54
N PHE A 777 -44.83 23.13 -5.66
CA PHE A 777 -44.96 24.43 -6.33
C PHE A 777 -46.44 24.81 -6.44
N ILE A 778 -46.81 25.99 -5.91
CA ILE A 778 -48.20 26.49 -5.90
C ILE A 778 -48.29 27.75 -6.77
N GLY A 779 -48.16 27.57 -8.08
CA GLY A 779 -48.29 28.63 -9.09
C GLY A 779 -48.83 28.06 -10.40
N GLU A 780 -49.27 28.93 -11.32
CA GLU A 780 -49.78 28.50 -12.62
C GLU A 780 -48.62 28.01 -13.51
N LEU A 781 -48.62 26.72 -13.86
CA LEU A 781 -47.65 26.10 -14.77
C LEU A 781 -48.27 26.03 -16.18
N HIS A 782 -47.50 26.44 -17.20
CA HIS A 782 -47.95 26.43 -18.59
C HIS A 782 -48.33 25.00 -19.03
N GLY A 783 -49.57 24.82 -19.49
CA GLY A 783 -50.07 23.53 -20.01
C GLY A 783 -50.71 22.59 -18.97
N SER A 784 -50.74 22.96 -17.68
CA SER A 784 -51.42 22.17 -16.65
C SER A 784 -52.84 22.70 -16.41
N PRO A 785 -53.89 21.87 -16.48
CA PRO A 785 -55.23 22.29 -16.04
C PRO A 785 -55.16 22.69 -14.55
N ARG A 786 -55.91 23.74 -14.16
CA ARG A 786 -56.11 24.08 -12.73
C ARG A 786 -56.66 22.84 -12.05
N CYS A 787 -55.81 22.14 -11.31
CA CYS A 787 -56.18 20.94 -10.60
C CYS A 787 -56.53 21.34 -9.17
N ASP A 788 -57.80 21.20 -8.79
CA ASP A 788 -58.31 21.37 -7.42
C ASP A 788 -57.81 20.26 -6.46
N THR A 789 -56.69 19.60 -6.78
CA THR A 789 -56.09 18.52 -5.99
C THR A 789 -55.00 19.06 -5.07
N ALA A 790 -54.87 18.45 -3.89
CA ALA A 790 -53.83 18.77 -2.93
C ALA A 790 -52.43 18.80 -3.57
N PRO A 791 -51.53 19.72 -3.16
CA PRO A 791 -50.19 19.85 -3.73
C PRO A 791 -49.41 18.54 -3.65
N ALA A 792 -48.90 18.06 -4.79
CA ALA A 792 -48.00 16.91 -4.85
C ALA A 792 -46.64 17.32 -4.27
N TYR A 793 -46.26 16.69 -3.15
CA TYR A 793 -44.99 16.96 -2.48
C TYR A 793 -43.93 15.92 -2.89
N HIS A 794 -42.77 16.41 -3.30
CA HIS A 794 -41.62 15.60 -3.67
C HIS A 794 -40.48 15.80 -2.67
N ARG A 795 -39.86 14.71 -2.24
CA ARG A 795 -38.70 14.79 -1.36
C ARG A 795 -37.48 15.26 -2.14
N LEU A 796 -36.93 16.41 -1.77
CA LEU A 796 -35.70 16.95 -2.32
C LEU A 796 -34.62 17.00 -1.25
N ASN A 797 -33.44 16.49 -1.59
CA ASN A 797 -32.25 16.54 -0.73
C ASN A 797 -31.33 17.69 -1.20
N PHE A 798 -30.75 18.44 -0.27
CA PHE A 798 -29.90 19.59 -0.58
C PHE A 798 -28.87 19.83 0.52
N VAL A 799 -27.73 20.41 0.13
CA VAL A 799 -26.61 20.70 1.03
C VAL A 799 -26.40 22.19 1.10
N TRP A 800 -26.27 22.73 2.31
CA TRP A 800 -25.95 24.14 2.52
C TRP A 800 -24.45 24.31 2.77
N VAL A 801 -23.80 25.20 2.03
CA VAL A 801 -22.35 25.33 2.02
C VAL A 801 -21.87 26.77 2.12
N GLN A 802 -20.61 26.90 2.57
CA GLN A 802 -19.81 28.12 2.48
C GLN A 802 -18.64 27.91 1.53
N TRP A 803 -18.54 28.75 0.51
CA TRP A 803 -17.51 28.64 -0.52
C TRP A 803 -16.13 29.02 0.00
N TYR A 804 -15.12 28.34 -0.52
CA TYR A 804 -13.75 28.80 -0.47
C TYR A 804 -13.39 29.63 -1.71
N SER A 805 -12.55 30.64 -1.53
CA SER A 805 -11.81 31.26 -2.63
C SER A 805 -10.55 30.44 -2.89
N CYS A 806 -10.41 29.94 -4.11
CA CYS A 806 -9.23 29.21 -4.56
C CYS A 806 -8.18 30.21 -5.05
N HIS A 807 -6.95 30.02 -4.60
CA HIS A 807 -5.79 30.77 -5.06
C HIS A 807 -4.85 29.79 -5.76
N ALA A 808 -4.53 30.07 -7.02
CA ALA A 808 -3.64 29.22 -7.80
C ALA A 808 -2.25 29.16 -7.14
N ALA A 809 -1.59 28.01 -7.26
CA ALA A 809 -0.19 27.86 -6.87
C ALA A 809 0.70 28.91 -7.56
N GLY A 810 1.64 29.50 -6.81
CA GLY A 810 2.56 30.52 -7.33
C GLY A 810 3.72 29.96 -8.16
N GLY A 811 3.92 28.64 -8.14
CA GLY A 811 4.95 27.93 -8.89
C GLY A 811 4.69 26.42 -9.03
N GLU A 812 5.53 25.75 -9.82
CA GLU A 812 5.38 24.33 -10.21
C GLU A 812 5.32 23.35 -9.03
N PHE A 813 6.04 23.66 -7.94
CA PHE A 813 6.17 22.80 -6.76
C PHE A 813 5.39 23.31 -5.55
N GLU A 814 4.38 24.15 -5.77
CA GLU A 814 3.53 24.68 -4.72
C GLU A 814 2.13 24.05 -4.77
N PRO A 815 1.58 23.58 -3.63
CA PRO A 815 0.19 23.15 -3.59
C PRO A 815 -0.77 24.34 -3.67
N ASP A 816 -1.99 24.10 -4.16
CA ASP A 816 -3.06 25.09 -4.10
C ASP A 816 -3.39 25.45 -2.65
N HIS A 817 -3.83 26.68 -2.46
CA HIS A 817 -4.36 27.14 -1.19
C HIS A 817 -5.74 27.78 -1.35
N VAL A 818 -6.53 27.67 -0.30
CA VAL A 818 -7.91 28.13 -0.25
C VAL A 818 -8.14 28.95 1.01
N THR A 819 -8.97 29.97 0.88
CA THR A 819 -9.41 30.83 2.01
C THR A 819 -10.92 30.80 2.10
N LEU A 820 -11.46 30.60 3.31
CA LEU A 820 -12.91 30.57 3.50
C LEU A 820 -13.49 31.96 3.23
N ARG A 821 -14.55 32.07 2.41
CA ARG A 821 -15.15 33.37 2.10
C ARG A 821 -15.86 33.97 3.31
N PRO A 822 -15.79 35.29 3.53
CA PRO A 822 -16.57 35.97 4.58
C PRO A 822 -18.07 35.68 4.44
N VAL A 823 -18.77 35.44 5.55
CA VAL A 823 -20.19 35.01 5.56
C VAL A 823 -21.13 36.08 5.02
N ASP A 824 -20.76 37.34 5.22
CA ASP A 824 -21.46 38.56 4.79
C ASP A 824 -21.29 38.86 3.29
N SER A 825 -20.43 38.13 2.57
CA SER A 825 -20.31 38.29 1.13
C SER A 825 -21.50 37.63 0.39
N PRO A 826 -22.12 38.32 -0.60
CA PRO A 826 -23.32 37.85 -1.30
C PRO A 826 -23.21 36.43 -1.87
N ASP A 827 -22.04 36.05 -2.39
CA ASP A 827 -21.79 34.75 -3.05
C ASP A 827 -20.98 33.77 -2.17
N SER A 828 -20.97 34.00 -0.86
CA SER A 828 -20.27 33.14 0.09
C SER A 828 -21.04 31.87 0.41
N LEU A 829 -22.36 32.01 0.58
CA LEU A 829 -23.26 30.93 0.97
C LEU A 829 -24.16 30.53 -0.19
N ALA A 830 -24.26 29.23 -0.42
CA ALA A 830 -25.08 28.64 -1.48
C ALA A 830 -25.68 27.29 -1.04
N PHE A 831 -26.65 26.82 -1.81
CA PHE A 831 -27.16 25.46 -1.73
C PHE A 831 -26.65 24.65 -2.92
N LEU A 832 -26.44 23.36 -2.71
CA LEU A 832 -25.99 22.41 -3.72
C LEU A 832 -26.95 21.22 -3.80
N ASP A 833 -27.14 20.66 -4.98
CA ASP A 833 -27.59 19.28 -5.10
C ASP A 833 -26.45 18.35 -4.61
N PRO A 834 -26.70 17.38 -3.71
CA PRO A 834 -25.71 16.37 -3.36
C PRO A 834 -25.05 15.69 -4.58
N LEU A 835 -25.76 15.60 -5.72
CA LEU A 835 -25.25 15.04 -6.98
C LEU A 835 -24.17 15.87 -7.67
N GLU A 836 -24.04 17.15 -7.35
CA GLU A 836 -22.98 18.02 -7.86
C GLU A 836 -21.65 17.80 -7.12
N ILE A 837 -21.69 17.19 -5.94
CA ILE A 837 -20.51 16.94 -5.12
C ILE A 837 -19.77 15.71 -5.66
N ILE A 838 -18.51 15.90 -6.05
CA ILE A 838 -17.68 14.81 -6.58
C ILE A 838 -17.22 13.89 -5.46
N ARG A 839 -16.67 14.48 -4.38
CA ARG A 839 -16.05 13.77 -3.25
C ARG A 839 -15.74 14.72 -2.09
N ALA A 840 -15.31 14.17 -0.95
CA ALA A 840 -14.79 14.95 0.16
C ALA A 840 -13.40 15.52 -0.14
N ALA A 841 -13.09 16.71 0.40
CA ALA A 841 -11.81 17.39 0.23
C ALA A 841 -10.98 17.38 1.53
N HIS A 842 -9.69 17.06 1.44
CA HIS A 842 -8.77 17.17 2.57
C HIS A 842 -8.09 18.54 2.58
N LEU A 843 -8.57 19.44 3.45
CA LEU A 843 -8.00 20.77 3.63
C LEU A 843 -7.18 20.84 4.91
N ILE A 844 -5.87 21.04 4.79
CA ILE A 844 -4.94 21.12 5.93
C ILE A 844 -4.61 22.59 6.19
N PRO A 845 -4.68 23.09 7.43
CA PRO A 845 -4.32 24.47 7.73
C PRO A 845 -2.94 24.88 7.21
N GLN A 846 -2.84 26.09 6.64
CA GLN A 846 -1.54 26.73 6.43
C GLN A 846 -1.08 27.37 7.74
N PHE A 847 -0.44 26.55 8.58
CA PHE A 847 -0.08 26.93 9.95
C PHE A 847 0.75 28.22 10.03
N SER A 848 1.57 28.49 9.01
CA SER A 848 2.45 29.66 8.94
C SER A 848 1.71 31.01 8.83
N LEU A 849 0.44 31.04 8.42
CA LEU A 849 -0.36 32.27 8.38
C LEU A 849 -1.13 32.52 9.69
N GLY A 850 -1.21 31.51 10.56
CA GLY A 850 -1.92 31.56 11.82
C GLY A 850 -3.45 31.48 11.69
N LYS A 851 -4.09 31.63 12.84
CA LYS A 851 -5.54 31.57 13.00
C LYS A 851 -6.20 32.90 12.62
N ILE A 852 -7.48 32.86 12.27
CA ILE A 852 -8.30 34.08 12.11
C ILE A 852 -8.42 34.74 13.49
N ALA A 853 -8.21 36.06 13.55
CA ALA A 853 -8.19 36.82 14.81
C ALA A 853 -9.59 36.94 15.44
N SER A 854 -10.63 37.07 14.61
CA SER A 854 -12.02 37.18 15.06
C SER A 854 -12.71 35.82 15.04
N PRO A 855 -13.47 35.45 16.09
CA PRO A 855 -14.28 34.24 16.06
C PRO A 855 -15.35 34.34 14.97
N PRO A 856 -15.76 33.21 14.35
CA PRO A 856 -16.87 33.23 13.41
C PRO A 856 -18.16 33.73 14.08
N PRO A 857 -19.10 34.31 13.30
CA PRO A 857 -20.40 34.74 13.84
C PRO A 857 -21.09 33.57 14.55
N LYS A 858 -21.66 33.83 15.74
CA LYS A 858 -22.46 32.81 16.43
C LYS A 858 -23.73 32.52 15.64
N SER A 859 -24.03 31.24 15.40
CA SER A 859 -25.29 30.79 14.79
C SER A 859 -25.89 29.65 15.61
N ARG A 860 -27.23 29.54 15.59
CA ARG A 860 -27.96 28.42 16.20
C ARG A 860 -27.99 27.17 15.32
N LEU A 861 -27.67 27.32 14.03
CA LEU A 861 -27.79 26.26 13.03
C LEU A 861 -26.44 25.76 12.54
N VAL A 862 -25.46 26.66 12.47
CA VAL A 862 -24.08 26.31 12.18
C VAL A 862 -23.38 26.07 13.50
N ASN A 863 -22.94 24.84 13.73
CA ASN A 863 -22.06 24.55 14.85
C ASN A 863 -20.71 25.22 14.58
N THR A 864 -20.52 26.43 15.10
CA THR A 864 -19.20 27.08 15.16
C THR A 864 -18.36 26.35 16.20
N GLN A 865 -17.86 25.19 15.80
CA GLN A 865 -17.01 24.34 16.62
C GLN A 865 -15.82 25.13 17.21
N PRO A 866 -15.31 24.74 18.40
CA PRO A 866 -14.22 25.44 19.10
C PRO A 866 -12.83 25.31 18.44
N TRP A 867 -12.69 24.65 17.29
CA TRP A 867 -11.43 24.67 16.55
C TRP A 867 -11.32 26.00 15.79
N SER A 868 -10.27 26.75 16.13
CA SER A 868 -9.92 28.01 15.48
C SER A 868 -9.85 27.86 13.96
N LEU A 869 -10.63 28.67 13.25
CA LEU A 869 -10.49 28.84 11.81
C LEU A 869 -9.10 29.38 11.49
N TRP A 870 -8.53 28.89 10.39
CA TRP A 870 -7.24 29.33 9.88
C TRP A 870 -7.42 30.32 8.74
N LYS A 871 -6.45 31.22 8.57
CA LYS A 871 -6.51 32.24 7.51
C LYS A 871 -6.52 31.62 6.11
N ALA A 872 -5.81 30.51 5.92
CA ALA A 872 -5.79 29.73 4.68
C ALA A 872 -5.57 28.25 4.97
N TYR A 873 -5.88 27.41 3.98
CA TYR A 873 -5.70 25.97 4.01
C TYR A 873 -5.03 25.50 2.72
N TYR A 874 -4.12 24.54 2.81
CA TYR A 874 -3.62 23.80 1.65
C TYR A 874 -4.62 22.74 1.22
N VAL A 875 -4.80 22.61 -0.10
CA VAL A 875 -5.51 21.49 -0.70
C VAL A 875 -4.56 20.30 -0.75
N ASN A 876 -4.84 19.25 0.03
CA ASN A 876 -4.00 18.07 0.02
C ASN A 876 -4.34 17.16 -1.18
N ARG A 877 -3.74 17.45 -2.32
CA ARG A 877 -3.85 16.66 -3.56
C ARG A 877 -3.20 15.27 -3.46
N PHE A 878 -2.39 15.02 -2.43
CA PHE A 878 -1.64 13.77 -2.25
C PHE A 878 -2.25 12.88 -1.16
N VAL A 879 -3.45 13.20 -0.67
CA VAL A 879 -4.11 12.46 0.42
C VAL A 879 -4.37 11.00 0.06
N ASP A 880 -4.64 10.72 -1.21
CA ASP A 880 -4.72 9.38 -1.77
C ASP A 880 -4.43 9.41 -3.28
N ARG A 881 -4.32 8.21 -3.87
CA ARG A 881 -4.01 8.01 -5.28
C ARG A 881 -5.08 8.62 -6.20
N ASP A 882 -6.35 8.52 -5.79
CA ASP A 882 -7.47 9.04 -6.54
C ASP A 882 -7.42 10.58 -6.63
N MET A 883 -7.19 11.23 -5.49
CA MET A 883 -7.14 12.69 -5.39
C MET A 883 -5.98 13.24 -6.21
N PHE A 884 -4.85 12.54 -6.19
CA PHE A 884 -3.69 12.89 -7.01
C PHE A 884 -4.02 12.80 -8.50
N MET A 885 -4.62 11.68 -8.95
CA MET A 885 -4.96 11.47 -10.35
C MET A 885 -6.06 12.41 -10.86
N ARG A 886 -6.98 12.85 -10.01
CA ARG A 886 -7.94 13.93 -10.34
C ARG A 886 -7.28 15.24 -10.76
N HIS A 887 -6.08 15.51 -10.26
CA HIS A 887 -5.28 16.68 -10.62
C HIS A 887 -4.32 16.40 -11.79
N GLN A 888 -4.23 15.15 -12.28
CA GLN A 888 -3.53 14.77 -13.50
C GLN A 888 -4.52 14.65 -14.67
N TYR A 889 -5.13 15.78 -15.04
CA TYR A 889 -6.24 15.84 -15.99
C TYR A 889 -5.92 15.11 -17.31
N GLY A 890 -6.77 14.16 -17.69
CA GLY A 890 -6.62 13.40 -18.92
C GLY A 890 -5.65 12.23 -18.85
N MET A 891 -5.11 11.90 -17.67
CA MET A 891 -4.19 10.76 -17.50
C MET A 891 -4.83 9.56 -16.78
N SER A 892 -6.07 9.67 -16.32
CA SER A 892 -6.81 8.60 -15.63
C SER A 892 -7.92 8.02 -16.48
N VAL A 893 -8.24 6.73 -16.27
CA VAL A 893 -9.35 6.07 -16.98
C VAL A 893 -10.69 6.44 -16.34
N GLY A 894 -10.74 6.57 -15.01
CA GLY A 894 -11.96 6.84 -14.26
C GLY A 894 -12.31 8.33 -14.03
N HIS A 895 -11.49 9.26 -14.50
CA HIS A 895 -11.78 10.71 -14.52
C HIS A 895 -11.35 11.27 -15.87
#